data_AF-A0A6C0BHK5-F1
#
_entry.id   AF-A0A6C0BHK5-F1
#
_cell.length_a   1.000
_cell.length_b   1.000
_cell.length_c   1.000
_cell.angle_alpha   90.00
_cell.angle_beta   90.00
_cell.angle_gamma   90.00
#
_symmetry.space_group_name_H-M   'P 1'
#
loop_
_entity.id
_entity.type
_entity.pdbx_description
1 polymer ?
#
loop_
_entity_poly.entity_id
_entity_poly.type
_entity_poly.pdbx_seq_one_letter_code
_entity_poly.pdbx_strand_id
1 'polypeptide(L)'
;MNFIFDVETTGLPKFEKKRKYPSPENLSAFENARLLSISWIISHNATVVEQAYFIVKPEDFFVNEESTKIHGITHEQACNDGVNIRKVLIRIHEAFQKCKNIIAHNIDFDKSILTSEFYRYDMQEALHCFNSKKLVCTMKKGKQLMGSKAFPKLGALYKYLYGDEIQNAHNAQYDTLYCYKCFVKLFPKNQDVFFFGEREIHLTDEQRRIVYENTEQNILVVACAGSGKSSTTLCRIKQLIESGVDESSIILTTFTRDATHDMKEKLVGILGYKPNMHVGTIDGICKLMTETMGYGHSNTLRHVGEYGHEFLEFLKNSPKSFFSKYKYIFVDEFQDINQVQYEIIKCFFTNGVKLFAVGDDAQNIYSFRGSSVEYIVNFTILFPGSVVHKLTKNFRSSKPIVDFANASMEMNIEKIPKLMQSANTKNNKKPCIEYFSSQYQQNAAIVQLVKHYISNGTKEHHIAILCPMNGLLYSIEDLLTKENIAHVLLDGKGDMKTKAKNEHVVLSTIHKSKGLEWDVVILANMSDDNIPKAKNNKSIEEDRRLFYVAITRARTDLHILYTAKQTCPYVTRYVSEIDQNLVEWVKFNSRYLSGVSSNDKRATDKDIMKMVSFFDGTDFIKLKEANVLPSKDQIICNSVHKPHTYDEDAVRQDLQNDINILVKNIIIRDACIVASIDCVNSYAVMMLASVFLDSNDYNTYLAYNSDNATLSQDQQAKIRVISSRIIDKTIKYQIDGDDVPVLRCDFVPDTFISSLKIAYKVYKNRCIASKDCLDDLWEVSKCQRVLRDKRKRLLFRPTNVNNFTKCLNLIDDASEFFCSFVKNFKSNDIETFCKYKMDNGYFCEFDMRVGNNIILVKPSSMCEVSLDWIMHALISKVLFETNNTEKIIKSAYIYNPIQGVCYHLDLEYWDKHTELLHSLL
;
A
#
# COMPACT_ATOMS: atom_id res chain seq x y z
N MET A 1 -6.44 -20.39 45.25
CA MET A 1 -6.14 -21.33 44.14
C MET A 1 -7.41 -22.10 43.77
N ASN A 2 -7.40 -22.80 42.64
CA ASN A 2 -8.49 -23.60 42.10
C ASN A 2 -8.09 -25.08 42.21
N PHE A 3 -8.94 -25.92 42.81
CA PHE A 3 -8.75 -27.36 42.85
C PHE A 3 -9.60 -28.01 41.76
N ILE A 4 -8.99 -28.48 40.68
CA ILE A 4 -9.67 -29.20 39.60
C ILE A 4 -9.45 -30.69 39.85
N PHE A 5 -10.49 -31.51 39.83
CA PHE A 5 -10.34 -32.95 40.06
C PHE A 5 -11.37 -33.77 39.29
N ASP A 6 -11.07 -35.06 39.21
CA ASP A 6 -11.92 -36.10 38.65
C ASP A 6 -11.67 -37.41 39.42
N VAL A 7 -12.70 -38.26 39.53
CA VAL A 7 -12.65 -39.52 40.29
C VAL A 7 -13.15 -40.69 39.45
N GLU A 8 -12.46 -41.82 39.57
CA GLU A 8 -12.96 -43.10 39.10
C GLU A 8 -13.47 -43.94 40.26
N THR A 9 -14.47 -44.75 39.98
CA THR A 9 -15.19 -45.52 41.01
C THR A 9 -15.39 -46.97 40.60
N THR A 10 -15.62 -47.83 41.59
CA THR A 10 -15.94 -49.25 41.36
C THR A 10 -17.33 -49.49 40.75
N GLY A 11 -18.15 -48.44 40.64
CA GLY A 11 -19.54 -48.54 40.20
C GLY A 11 -20.33 -47.26 40.50
N LEU A 12 -21.63 -47.29 40.26
CA LEU A 12 -22.51 -46.13 40.44
C LEU A 12 -23.28 -46.20 41.77
N PRO A 13 -23.52 -45.05 42.43
CA PRO A 13 -24.34 -45.02 43.64
C PRO A 13 -25.79 -45.37 43.32
N LYS A 14 -26.48 -45.99 44.28
CA LYS A 14 -27.91 -46.31 44.18
C LYS A 14 -28.73 -45.01 44.20
N PHE A 15 -29.22 -44.60 43.04
CA PHE A 15 -29.99 -43.37 42.87
C PHE A 15 -31.36 -43.42 43.60
N GLU A 16 -31.77 -42.29 44.15
CA GLU A 16 -33.15 -42.09 44.60
C GLU A 16 -34.10 -41.89 43.39
N LYS A 17 -35.42 -42.03 43.61
CA LYS A 17 -36.45 -41.79 42.56
C LYS A 17 -36.18 -40.43 41.87
N LYS A 18 -36.13 -40.45 40.52
CA LYS A 18 -35.84 -39.31 39.62
C LYS A 18 -34.37 -38.81 39.55
N ARG A 19 -33.39 -39.71 39.36
CA ARG A 19 -31.99 -39.36 38.96
C ARG A 19 -31.30 -38.34 39.88
N LYS A 20 -31.67 -38.28 41.15
CA LYS A 20 -31.01 -37.45 42.15
C LYS A 20 -29.96 -38.31 42.88
N TYR A 21 -28.74 -37.80 43.02
CA TYR A 21 -27.70 -38.50 43.78
C TYR A 21 -28.14 -38.64 45.24
N PRO A 22 -27.91 -39.81 45.86
CA PRO A 22 -28.25 -40.04 47.26
C PRO A 22 -27.43 -39.12 48.18
N SER A 23 -27.93 -38.85 49.38
CA SER A 23 -27.17 -38.10 50.38
C SER A 23 -25.84 -38.82 50.68
N PRO A 24 -24.67 -38.13 50.66
CA PRO A 24 -23.36 -38.77 50.89
C PRO A 24 -23.21 -39.43 52.27
N GLU A 25 -24.05 -39.07 53.25
CA GLU A 25 -24.11 -39.71 54.57
C GLU A 25 -24.77 -41.10 54.53
N ASN A 26 -25.56 -41.39 53.50
CA ASN A 26 -26.20 -42.69 53.31
C ASN A 26 -25.21 -43.67 52.67
N LEU A 27 -24.29 -44.19 53.47
CA LEU A 27 -23.20 -45.07 53.02
C LEU A 27 -23.70 -46.35 52.31
N SER A 28 -24.91 -46.82 52.63
CA SER A 28 -25.53 -47.99 51.98
C SER A 28 -25.84 -47.75 50.49
N ALA A 29 -26.07 -46.49 50.10
CA ALA A 29 -26.29 -46.11 48.72
C ALA A 29 -24.98 -46.07 47.90
N PHE A 30 -23.83 -45.94 48.57
CA PHE A 30 -22.49 -45.87 47.96
C PHE A 30 -21.69 -47.16 48.11
N GLU A 31 -22.30 -48.24 48.61
CA GLU A 31 -21.62 -49.53 48.84
C GLU A 31 -20.96 -50.09 47.58
N ASN A 32 -21.58 -49.88 46.41
CA ASN A 32 -21.05 -50.30 45.11
C ASN A 32 -20.22 -49.21 44.39
N ALA A 33 -20.11 -48.01 44.97
CA ALA A 33 -19.51 -46.82 44.35
C ALA A 33 -18.38 -46.28 45.21
N ARG A 34 -17.31 -47.06 45.35
CA ARG A 34 -16.13 -46.74 46.14
C ARG A 34 -15.14 -45.93 45.32
N LEU A 35 -14.45 -44.99 45.97
CA LEU A 35 -13.38 -44.23 45.33
C LEU A 35 -12.23 -45.16 44.96
N LEU A 36 -11.98 -45.33 43.67
CA LEU A 36 -10.93 -46.20 43.15
C LEU A 36 -9.69 -45.43 42.70
N SER A 37 -9.88 -44.30 42.04
CA SER A 37 -8.77 -43.40 41.74
C SER A 37 -9.21 -41.95 41.75
N ILE A 38 -8.26 -41.06 41.98
CA ILE A 38 -8.48 -39.62 41.95
C ILE A 38 -7.26 -38.93 41.37
N SER A 39 -7.50 -37.94 40.52
CA SER A 39 -6.47 -36.98 40.15
C SER A 39 -6.94 -35.58 40.49
N TRP A 40 -6.00 -34.70 40.81
CA TRP A 40 -6.27 -33.28 40.90
C TRP A 40 -5.14 -32.43 40.33
N ILE A 41 -5.52 -31.24 39.92
CA ILE A 41 -4.66 -30.13 39.53
C ILE A 41 -5.03 -28.95 40.44
N ILE A 42 -4.07 -28.45 41.21
CA ILE A 42 -4.18 -27.12 41.81
C ILE A 42 -3.66 -26.13 40.78
N SER A 43 -4.51 -25.19 40.38
CA SER A 43 -4.11 -24.08 39.53
C SER A 43 -4.21 -22.74 40.24
N HIS A 44 -3.25 -21.86 39.94
CA HIS A 44 -3.29 -20.45 40.28
C HIS A 44 -3.06 -19.64 39.01
N ASN A 45 -3.95 -18.71 38.71
CA ASN A 45 -3.83 -17.84 37.53
C ASN A 45 -3.70 -18.61 36.21
N ALA A 46 -4.47 -19.69 36.05
CA ALA A 46 -4.41 -20.58 34.89
C ALA A 46 -3.06 -21.28 34.68
N THR A 47 -2.17 -21.26 35.68
CA THR A 47 -0.94 -22.06 35.72
C THR A 47 -1.13 -23.23 36.69
N VAL A 48 -0.64 -24.41 36.31
CA VAL A 48 -0.61 -25.59 37.19
C VAL A 48 0.46 -25.36 38.26
N VAL A 49 0.05 -25.43 39.52
CA VAL A 49 0.93 -25.26 40.70
C VAL A 49 1.26 -26.62 41.31
N GLU A 50 0.28 -27.52 41.31
CA GLU A 50 0.40 -28.87 41.86
C GLU A 50 -0.43 -29.81 41.00
N GLN A 51 0.06 -31.02 40.78
CA GLN A 51 -0.73 -32.09 40.18
C GLN A 51 -0.46 -33.38 40.96
N ALA A 52 -1.51 -34.14 41.23
CA ALA A 52 -1.40 -35.43 41.88
C ALA A 52 -2.36 -36.45 41.27
N TYR A 53 -2.01 -37.72 41.40
CA TYR A 53 -2.83 -38.85 41.00
C TYR A 53 -2.59 -40.01 41.97
N PHE A 54 -3.66 -40.63 42.42
CA PHE A 54 -3.63 -41.75 43.34
C PHE A 54 -4.61 -42.82 42.91
N ILE A 55 -4.14 -44.07 42.93
CA ILE A 55 -5.00 -45.26 42.95
C ILE A 55 -5.21 -45.62 44.42
N VAL A 56 -6.44 -45.96 44.80
CA VAL A 56 -6.82 -46.32 46.16
C VAL A 56 -6.73 -47.83 46.32
N LYS A 57 -6.07 -48.28 47.39
CA LYS A 57 -5.98 -49.69 47.72
C LYS A 57 -7.34 -50.24 48.20
N PRO A 58 -7.87 -51.30 47.57
CA PRO A 58 -9.14 -51.89 47.96
C PRO A 58 -8.97 -52.76 49.22
N GLU A 59 -9.22 -52.20 50.39
CA GLU A 59 -9.12 -52.93 51.69
C GLU A 59 -10.45 -53.60 52.07
N ASP A 60 -11.57 -52.96 51.75
CA ASP A 60 -12.92 -53.38 52.13
C ASP A 60 -13.90 -53.38 50.94
N PHE A 61 -13.39 -53.41 49.71
CA PHE A 61 -14.19 -53.46 48.50
C PHE A 61 -13.47 -54.21 47.37
N PHE A 62 -14.20 -54.54 46.30
CA PHE A 62 -13.66 -55.24 45.14
C PHE A 62 -13.83 -54.41 43.87
N VAL A 63 -12.85 -54.47 42.97
CA VAL A 63 -12.91 -53.82 41.65
C VAL A 63 -13.43 -54.84 40.65
N ASN A 64 -14.66 -54.67 40.18
CA ASN A 64 -15.29 -55.63 39.28
C ASN A 64 -14.83 -55.44 37.82
N GLU A 65 -15.02 -56.46 36.98
CA GLU A 65 -14.62 -56.41 35.58
C GLU A 65 -15.35 -55.33 34.77
N GLU A 66 -16.59 -54.99 35.13
CA GLU A 66 -17.37 -53.95 34.45
C GLU A 66 -16.74 -52.58 34.64
N SER A 67 -16.31 -52.24 35.85
CA SER A 67 -15.61 -50.99 36.13
C SER A 67 -14.23 -50.98 35.49
N THR A 68 -13.49 -52.10 35.57
CA THR A 68 -12.18 -52.24 34.90
C THR A 68 -12.25 -51.98 33.39
N LYS A 69 -13.32 -52.39 32.69
CA LYS A 69 -13.51 -52.08 31.26
C LYS A 69 -13.69 -50.59 30.97
N ILE A 70 -14.14 -49.81 31.95
CA ILE A 70 -14.36 -48.37 31.83
C ILE A 70 -13.04 -47.63 32.08
N HIS A 71 -12.44 -47.83 33.26
CA HIS A 71 -11.31 -47.02 33.70
C HIS A 71 -9.93 -47.68 33.56
N GLY A 72 -9.88 -48.95 33.17
CA GLY A 72 -8.64 -49.69 32.88
C GLY A 72 -7.83 -50.15 34.09
N ILE A 73 -8.34 -49.99 35.33
CA ILE A 73 -7.64 -50.39 36.56
C ILE A 73 -8.15 -51.76 37.00
N THR A 74 -7.26 -52.75 37.10
CA THR A 74 -7.63 -54.10 37.58
C THR A 74 -7.63 -54.15 39.10
N HIS A 75 -8.34 -55.13 39.69
CA HIS A 75 -8.29 -55.33 41.15
C HIS A 75 -6.86 -55.62 41.63
N GLU A 76 -6.10 -56.44 40.89
CA GLU A 76 -4.71 -56.76 41.19
C GLU A 76 -3.81 -55.52 41.15
N GLN A 77 -3.97 -54.67 40.13
CA GLN A 77 -3.25 -53.40 40.02
C GLN A 77 -3.57 -52.48 41.20
N ALA A 78 -4.84 -52.36 41.58
CA ALA A 78 -5.23 -51.55 42.73
C ALA A 78 -4.69 -52.10 44.07
N CYS A 79 -4.57 -53.43 44.21
CA CYS A 79 -3.96 -54.06 45.39
C CYS A 79 -2.45 -53.81 45.50
N ASN A 80 -1.75 -53.82 44.36
CA ASN A 80 -0.29 -53.69 44.28
C ASN A 80 0.17 -52.22 44.33
N ASP A 81 -0.45 -51.37 43.51
CA ASP A 81 -0.02 -49.98 43.30
C ASP A 81 -0.84 -48.98 44.15
N GLY A 82 -1.94 -49.44 44.75
CA GLY A 82 -2.86 -48.60 45.49
C GLY A 82 -2.30 -48.09 46.82
N VAL A 83 -2.70 -46.87 47.16
CA VAL A 83 -2.38 -46.22 48.43
C VAL A 83 -3.57 -46.37 49.38
N ASN A 84 -3.29 -46.58 50.68
CA ASN A 84 -4.32 -46.60 51.71
C ASN A 84 -5.19 -45.33 51.63
N ILE A 85 -6.50 -45.52 51.58
CA ILE A 85 -7.48 -44.45 51.35
C ILE A 85 -7.39 -43.31 52.37
N ARG A 86 -7.10 -43.61 53.65
CA ARG A 86 -6.99 -42.58 54.69
C ARG A 86 -5.84 -41.61 54.40
N LYS A 87 -4.71 -42.11 53.87
CA LYS A 87 -3.59 -41.26 53.44
C LYS A 87 -3.97 -40.39 52.24
N VAL A 88 -4.72 -40.95 51.28
CA VAL A 88 -5.21 -40.22 50.12
C VAL A 88 -6.16 -39.10 50.55
N LEU A 89 -7.13 -39.38 51.43
CA LEU A 89 -8.07 -38.40 51.96
C LEU A 89 -7.40 -37.27 52.75
N ILE A 90 -6.35 -37.55 53.53
CA ILE A 90 -5.54 -36.52 54.20
C ILE A 90 -4.86 -35.59 53.18
N ARG A 91 -4.23 -36.15 52.15
CA ARG A 91 -3.60 -35.35 51.07
C ARG A 91 -4.60 -34.46 50.34
N ILE A 92 -5.79 -35.00 50.09
CA ILE A 92 -6.89 -34.23 49.50
C ILE A 92 -7.31 -33.08 50.44
N HIS A 93 -7.43 -33.35 51.74
CA HIS A 93 -7.77 -32.32 52.72
C HIS A 93 -6.73 -31.17 52.74
N GLU A 94 -5.44 -31.50 52.78
CA GLU A 94 -4.34 -30.52 52.69
C GLU A 94 -4.44 -29.69 51.40
N ALA A 95 -4.75 -30.32 50.27
CA ALA A 95 -4.91 -29.63 48.99
C ALA A 95 -6.12 -28.68 48.98
N PHE A 96 -7.25 -29.07 49.58
CA PHE A 96 -8.43 -28.21 49.70
C PHE A 96 -8.19 -26.97 50.56
N GLN A 97 -7.39 -27.07 51.62
CA GLN A 97 -7.06 -25.93 52.47
C GLN A 97 -6.40 -24.80 51.67
N LYS A 98 -5.59 -25.12 50.65
CA LYS A 98 -4.92 -24.16 49.75
C LYS A 98 -5.88 -23.50 48.74
N CYS A 99 -7.07 -24.05 48.56
CA CYS A 99 -7.97 -23.71 47.46
C CYS A 99 -9.22 -22.94 47.93
N LYS A 100 -9.70 -22.03 47.06
CA LYS A 100 -10.96 -21.28 47.26
C LYS A 100 -12.11 -21.89 46.47
N ASN A 101 -11.80 -22.44 45.30
CA ASN A 101 -12.77 -23.03 44.38
C ASN A 101 -12.46 -24.51 44.19
N ILE A 102 -13.51 -25.32 44.06
CA ILE A 102 -13.45 -26.74 43.66
C ILE A 102 -14.16 -26.86 42.31
N ILE A 103 -13.50 -27.51 41.36
CA ILE A 103 -13.92 -27.59 39.97
C ILE A 103 -13.88 -29.05 39.53
N ALA A 104 -14.93 -29.49 38.85
CA ALA A 104 -14.95 -30.77 38.18
C ALA A 104 -15.90 -30.69 36.97
N HIS A 105 -15.83 -31.69 36.09
CA HIS A 105 -16.72 -31.71 34.94
C HIS A 105 -18.15 -32.00 35.38
N ASN A 106 -18.37 -33.09 36.11
CA ASN A 106 -19.64 -33.47 36.70
C ASN A 106 -19.60 -33.34 38.23
N ILE A 107 -19.38 -32.11 38.72
CA ILE A 107 -19.14 -31.83 40.14
C ILE A 107 -20.14 -32.47 41.11
N ASP A 108 -21.40 -32.68 40.71
CA ASP A 108 -22.40 -33.28 41.58
C ASP A 108 -22.11 -34.77 41.83
N PHE A 109 -21.62 -35.49 40.81
CA PHE A 109 -21.15 -36.88 40.92
C PHE A 109 -19.84 -36.95 41.70
N ASP A 110 -18.81 -36.23 41.24
CA ASP A 110 -17.46 -36.31 41.79
C ASP A 110 -17.43 -35.94 43.27
N LYS A 111 -18.19 -34.89 43.64
CA LYS A 111 -18.41 -34.51 45.04
C LYS A 111 -19.04 -35.64 45.84
N SER A 112 -20.11 -36.26 45.33
CA SER A 112 -20.89 -37.24 46.10
C SER A 112 -20.03 -38.44 46.51
N ILE A 113 -19.20 -38.95 45.59
CA ILE A 113 -18.24 -40.01 45.84
C ILE A 113 -17.25 -39.60 46.92
N LEU A 114 -16.54 -38.48 46.71
CA LEU A 114 -15.47 -38.06 47.63
C LEU A 114 -16.01 -37.74 49.04
N THR A 115 -17.16 -37.07 49.13
CA THR A 115 -17.79 -36.77 50.42
C THR A 115 -18.32 -38.02 51.13
N SER A 116 -18.78 -39.04 50.40
CA SER A 116 -19.18 -40.32 51.00
C SER A 116 -18.00 -41.03 51.67
N GLU A 117 -16.79 -40.92 51.10
CA GLU A 117 -15.58 -41.46 51.73
C GLU A 117 -15.16 -40.63 52.95
N PHE A 118 -15.32 -39.30 52.94
CA PHE A 118 -15.10 -38.50 54.15
C PHE A 118 -16.05 -38.90 55.29
N TYR A 119 -17.33 -39.20 55.00
CA TYR A 119 -18.24 -39.73 56.02
C TYR A 119 -17.84 -41.13 56.49
N ARG A 120 -17.43 -42.01 55.57
CA ARG A 120 -17.02 -43.39 55.89
C ARG A 120 -15.81 -43.45 56.83
N TYR A 121 -14.88 -42.51 56.71
CA TYR A 121 -13.67 -42.43 57.53
C TYR A 121 -13.73 -41.35 58.62
N ASP A 122 -14.93 -40.83 58.93
CA ASP A 122 -15.21 -39.81 59.95
C ASP A 122 -14.32 -38.56 59.88
N MET A 123 -14.13 -38.03 58.68
CA MET A 123 -13.30 -36.83 58.42
C MET A 123 -14.13 -35.54 58.41
N GLN A 124 -14.71 -35.19 59.56
CA GLN A 124 -15.59 -34.01 59.72
C GLN A 124 -14.93 -32.69 59.30
N GLU A 125 -13.64 -32.51 59.60
CA GLU A 125 -12.89 -31.31 59.21
C GLU A 125 -12.73 -31.18 57.69
N ALA A 126 -12.53 -32.31 57.00
CA ALA A 126 -12.44 -32.35 55.55
C ALA A 126 -13.79 -32.06 54.89
N LEU A 127 -14.88 -32.60 55.46
CA LEU A 127 -16.26 -32.29 55.07
C LEU A 127 -16.59 -30.80 55.21
N HIS A 128 -16.26 -30.21 56.37
CA HIS A 128 -16.47 -28.78 56.60
C HIS A 128 -15.66 -27.93 55.61
N CYS A 129 -14.37 -28.26 55.45
CA CYS A 129 -13.49 -27.58 54.49
C CYS A 129 -14.05 -27.65 53.07
N PHE A 130 -14.44 -28.84 52.60
CA PHE A 130 -15.01 -29.04 51.26
C PHE A 130 -16.29 -28.22 51.06
N ASN A 131 -17.22 -28.29 52.00
CA ASN A 131 -18.51 -27.60 51.90
C ASN A 131 -18.39 -26.08 51.99
N SER A 132 -17.32 -25.55 52.58
CA SER A 132 -17.03 -24.11 52.60
C SER A 132 -16.55 -23.54 51.25
N LYS A 133 -16.13 -24.39 50.30
CA LYS A 133 -15.56 -23.95 49.03
C LYS A 133 -16.63 -23.65 47.99
N LYS A 134 -16.31 -22.75 47.06
CA LYS A 134 -17.16 -22.46 45.90
C LYS A 134 -17.04 -23.58 44.87
N LEU A 135 -18.17 -24.20 44.49
CA LEU A 135 -18.22 -25.26 43.49
C LEU A 135 -18.41 -24.68 42.07
N VAL A 136 -17.65 -25.19 41.10
CA VAL A 136 -17.74 -24.81 39.69
C VAL A 136 -17.86 -26.07 38.83
N CYS A 137 -18.86 -26.08 37.95
CA CYS A 137 -19.14 -27.20 37.06
C CYS A 137 -18.92 -26.79 35.60
N THR A 138 -17.91 -27.38 34.93
CA THR A 138 -17.63 -27.06 33.52
C THR A 138 -18.73 -27.57 32.60
N MET A 139 -19.36 -28.71 32.92
CA MET A 139 -20.49 -29.26 32.17
C MET A 139 -21.71 -28.32 32.14
N LYS A 140 -22.07 -27.70 33.28
CA LYS A 140 -23.19 -26.73 33.37
C LYS A 140 -22.92 -25.49 32.50
N LYS A 141 -21.69 -24.96 32.53
CA LYS A 141 -21.29 -23.81 31.70
C LYS A 141 -21.19 -24.17 30.22
N GLY A 142 -20.66 -25.35 29.90
CA GLY A 142 -20.60 -25.89 28.55
C GLY A 142 -21.98 -26.04 27.92
N LYS A 143 -22.98 -26.54 28.68
CA LYS A 143 -24.38 -26.60 28.22
C LYS A 143 -24.92 -25.23 27.80
N GLN A 144 -24.67 -24.19 28.60
CA GLN A 144 -25.08 -22.82 28.28
C GLN A 144 -24.39 -22.31 27.02
N LEU A 145 -23.08 -22.52 26.89
CA LEU A 145 -22.29 -22.07 25.75
C LEU A 145 -22.69 -22.76 24.44
N MET A 146 -22.95 -24.07 24.48
CA MET A 146 -23.29 -24.87 23.30
C MET A 146 -24.78 -24.79 22.92
N GLY A 147 -25.62 -24.13 23.72
CA GLY A 147 -27.07 -24.07 23.50
C GLY A 147 -27.77 -25.45 23.52
N SER A 148 -27.17 -26.46 24.15
CA SER A 148 -27.68 -27.85 24.11
C SER A 148 -28.79 -28.11 25.12
N LYS A 149 -29.77 -28.94 24.75
CA LYS A 149 -30.81 -29.44 25.68
C LYS A 149 -30.23 -30.41 26.73
N ALA A 150 -29.20 -31.16 26.36
CA ALA A 150 -28.51 -32.12 27.23
C ALA A 150 -27.20 -31.55 27.80
N PHE A 151 -26.75 -32.07 28.94
CA PHE A 151 -25.42 -31.74 29.46
C PHE A 151 -24.34 -32.43 28.60
N PRO A 152 -23.33 -31.69 28.10
CA PRO A 152 -22.30 -32.27 27.24
C PRO A 152 -21.36 -33.17 28.04
N LYS A 153 -20.93 -34.30 27.47
CA LYS A 153 -19.78 -35.07 27.98
C LYS A 153 -18.49 -34.26 27.85
N LEU A 154 -17.46 -34.59 28.63
CA LEU A 154 -16.19 -33.85 28.64
C LEU A 154 -15.54 -33.81 27.26
N GLY A 155 -15.49 -34.95 26.57
CA GLY A 155 -14.94 -35.03 25.21
C GLY A 155 -15.70 -34.17 24.19
N ALA A 156 -17.03 -34.10 24.28
CA ALA A 156 -17.85 -33.27 23.39
C ALA A 156 -17.60 -31.77 23.63
N LEU A 157 -17.49 -31.38 24.90
CA LEU A 157 -17.15 -30.01 25.27
C LEU A 157 -15.74 -29.64 24.84
N TYR A 158 -14.77 -30.54 25.02
CA TYR A 158 -13.39 -30.32 24.60
C TYR A 158 -13.28 -30.17 23.07
N LYS A 159 -13.93 -31.05 22.31
CA LYS A 159 -14.00 -30.96 20.84
C LYS A 159 -14.62 -29.66 20.37
N TYR A 160 -15.67 -29.19 21.04
CA TYR A 160 -16.28 -27.89 20.74
C TYR A 160 -15.33 -26.71 20.98
N LEU A 161 -14.52 -26.75 22.04
CA LEU A 161 -13.64 -25.65 22.42
C LEU A 161 -12.30 -25.64 21.67
N TYR A 162 -11.80 -26.80 21.24
CA TYR A 162 -10.45 -26.96 20.71
C TYR A 162 -10.39 -27.58 19.31
N GLY A 163 -11.47 -28.18 18.80
CA GLY A 163 -11.48 -28.89 17.51
C GLY A 163 -10.94 -30.33 17.56
N ASP A 164 -10.32 -30.72 18.67
CA ASP A 164 -9.66 -32.01 18.88
C ASP A 164 -10.48 -32.98 19.75
N GLU A 165 -10.22 -34.28 19.63
CA GLU A 165 -10.80 -35.30 20.52
C GLU A 165 -9.91 -35.57 21.75
N ILE A 166 -10.52 -35.96 22.87
CA ILE A 166 -9.79 -36.34 24.08
C ILE A 166 -9.19 -37.75 23.91
N GLN A 167 -8.00 -37.96 24.47
CA GLN A 167 -7.37 -39.28 24.53
C GLN A 167 -7.61 -39.90 25.91
N ASN A 168 -7.73 -41.23 25.98
CA ASN A 168 -7.85 -41.98 27.23
C ASN A 168 -8.97 -41.46 28.17
N ALA A 169 -10.18 -41.31 27.63
CA ALA A 169 -11.37 -40.98 28.42
C ALA A 169 -11.63 -42.07 29.48
N HIS A 170 -12.24 -41.68 30.60
CA HIS A 170 -12.43 -42.55 31.79
C HIS A 170 -11.12 -42.87 32.51
N ASN A 171 -10.22 -41.89 32.52
CA ASN A 171 -9.02 -41.96 33.33
C ASN A 171 -8.91 -40.64 34.09
N ALA A 172 -9.02 -40.71 35.42
CA ALA A 172 -9.05 -39.52 36.28
C ALA A 172 -7.90 -38.53 35.97
N GLN A 173 -6.70 -38.99 35.61
CA GLN A 173 -5.57 -38.11 35.29
C GLN A 173 -5.81 -37.31 34.01
N TYR A 174 -6.24 -37.98 32.93
CA TYR A 174 -6.54 -37.33 31.66
C TYR A 174 -7.80 -36.47 31.75
N ASP A 175 -8.85 -36.98 32.39
CA ASP A 175 -10.11 -36.26 32.53
C ASP A 175 -9.94 -35.01 33.42
N THR A 176 -9.11 -35.06 34.48
CA THR A 176 -8.73 -33.87 35.24
C THR A 176 -7.99 -32.85 34.37
N LEU A 177 -7.05 -33.29 33.54
CA LEU A 177 -6.30 -32.41 32.63
C LEU A 177 -7.22 -31.73 31.61
N TYR A 178 -8.10 -32.49 30.95
CA TYR A 178 -9.04 -31.95 29.98
C TYR A 178 -10.11 -31.08 30.63
N CYS A 179 -10.57 -31.42 31.84
CA CYS A 179 -11.45 -30.59 32.64
C CYS A 179 -10.78 -29.25 32.99
N TYR A 180 -9.50 -29.26 33.37
CA TYR A 180 -8.72 -28.05 33.62
C TYR A 180 -8.60 -27.17 32.37
N LYS A 181 -8.27 -27.76 31.20
CA LYS A 181 -8.22 -27.02 29.93
C LYS A 181 -9.57 -26.38 29.60
N CYS A 182 -10.65 -27.14 29.67
CA CYS A 182 -12.01 -26.64 29.49
C CYS A 182 -12.35 -25.53 30.50
N PHE A 183 -11.98 -25.68 31.77
CA PHE A 183 -12.21 -24.66 32.80
C PHE A 183 -11.51 -23.34 32.48
N VAL A 184 -10.23 -23.38 32.10
CA VAL A 184 -9.46 -22.18 31.73
C VAL A 184 -10.11 -21.45 30.55
N LYS A 185 -10.67 -22.19 29.58
CA LYS A 185 -11.33 -21.60 28.40
C LYS A 185 -12.75 -21.09 28.66
N LEU A 186 -13.52 -21.78 29.52
CA LEU A 186 -14.92 -21.46 29.83
C LEU A 186 -15.09 -20.36 30.88
N PHE A 187 -14.11 -20.24 31.75
CA PHE A 187 -14.06 -19.22 32.80
C PHE A 187 -12.77 -18.41 32.62
N PRO A 188 -12.59 -17.74 31.46
CA PRO A 188 -11.50 -16.79 31.31
C PRO A 188 -11.69 -15.76 32.41
N LYS A 189 -10.62 -15.46 33.14
CA LYS A 189 -10.74 -14.63 34.33
C LYS A 189 -11.25 -13.24 33.97
N ASN A 190 -11.88 -12.57 34.94
CA ASN A 190 -11.89 -11.09 35.05
C ASN A 190 -10.48 -10.47 35.10
N GLN A 191 -9.40 -11.25 34.97
CA GLN A 191 -8.02 -10.78 34.88
C GLN A 191 -7.55 -10.59 33.43
N ASP A 192 -8.22 -11.19 32.44
CA ASP A 192 -7.96 -10.86 31.02
C ASP A 192 -8.69 -9.56 30.62
N VAL A 193 -9.41 -8.95 31.57
CA VAL A 193 -10.18 -7.73 31.42
C VAL A 193 -9.46 -6.62 32.18
N PHE A 194 -8.94 -5.66 31.43
CA PHE A 194 -8.30 -4.47 31.99
C PHE A 194 -9.18 -3.25 31.72
N PHE A 195 -9.34 -2.42 32.75
CA PHE A 195 -10.08 -1.16 32.64
C PHE A 195 -9.08 -0.02 32.49
N PHE A 196 -9.27 0.80 31.45
CA PHE A 196 -8.57 2.06 31.24
C PHE A 196 -9.58 3.18 31.42
N GLY A 197 -9.72 3.67 32.66
CA GLY A 197 -10.91 4.44 33.04
C GLY A 197 -12.18 3.61 32.84
N GLU A 198 -13.12 4.10 32.03
CA GLU A 198 -14.38 3.40 31.73
C GLU A 198 -14.24 2.36 30.59
N ARG A 199 -13.12 2.34 29.88
CA ARG A 199 -12.94 1.47 28.72
C ARG A 199 -12.46 0.08 29.13
N GLU A 200 -13.24 -0.94 28.77
CA GLU A 200 -12.91 -2.35 28.93
C GLU A 200 -12.00 -2.84 27.79
N ILE A 201 -10.90 -3.52 28.12
CA ILE A 201 -10.00 -4.19 27.17
C ILE A 201 -9.89 -5.67 27.53
N HIS A 202 -10.29 -6.53 26.60
CA HIS A 202 -10.06 -7.96 26.68
C HIS A 202 -8.74 -8.33 26.01
N LEU A 203 -7.84 -8.98 26.76
CA LEU A 203 -6.59 -9.47 26.20
C LEU A 203 -6.83 -10.61 25.21
N THR A 204 -6.14 -10.56 24.07
CA THR A 204 -6.01 -11.73 23.18
C THR A 204 -5.11 -12.80 23.77
N ASP A 205 -5.12 -14.00 23.19
CA ASP A 205 -4.17 -15.07 23.56
C ASP A 205 -2.69 -14.67 23.35
N GLU A 206 -2.38 -13.79 22.39
CA GLU A 206 -1.02 -13.25 22.20
C GLU A 206 -0.64 -12.28 23.31
N GLN A 207 -1.53 -11.33 23.62
CA GLN A 207 -1.31 -10.34 24.67
C GLN A 207 -1.27 -10.99 26.06
N ARG A 208 -2.13 -11.97 26.33
CA ARG A 208 -2.16 -12.71 27.59
C ARG A 208 -0.82 -13.41 27.85
N ARG A 209 -0.23 -14.04 26.83
CA ARG A 209 1.10 -14.66 26.94
C ARG A 209 2.15 -13.65 27.35
N ILE A 210 2.13 -12.45 26.77
CA ILE A 210 3.10 -11.38 27.09
C ILE A 210 2.86 -10.80 28.48
N VAL A 211 1.60 -10.54 28.86
CA VAL A 211 1.25 -9.92 30.15
C VAL A 211 1.61 -10.83 31.32
N TYR A 212 1.41 -12.14 31.18
CA TYR A 212 1.69 -13.12 32.23
C TYR A 212 2.98 -13.92 32.05
N GLU A 213 3.85 -13.55 31.10
CA GLU A 213 5.16 -14.16 30.95
C GLU A 213 5.98 -13.98 32.23
N ASN A 214 6.80 -14.98 32.54
CA ASN A 214 7.63 -15.03 33.74
C ASN A 214 8.36 -13.70 33.99
N THR A 215 8.31 -13.24 35.24
CA THR A 215 8.87 -11.95 35.69
C THR A 215 10.39 -11.90 35.55
N GLU A 216 11.06 -13.05 35.54
CA GLU A 216 12.51 -13.15 35.36
C GLU A 216 12.98 -13.09 33.90
N GLN A 217 12.07 -13.12 32.94
CA GLN A 217 12.42 -13.12 31.52
C GLN A 217 12.67 -11.72 30.98
N ASN A 218 13.71 -11.61 30.15
CA ASN A 218 13.86 -10.49 29.23
C ASN A 218 12.99 -10.74 28.01
N ILE A 219 12.27 -9.74 27.54
CA ILE A 219 11.23 -9.93 26.54
C ILE A 219 11.40 -8.93 25.41
N LEU A 220 11.34 -9.43 24.17
CA LEU A 220 11.02 -8.64 22.99
C LEU A 220 9.60 -8.96 22.52
N VAL A 221 8.79 -7.93 22.37
CA VAL A 221 7.49 -8.02 21.70
C VAL A 221 7.63 -7.43 20.29
N VAL A 222 7.65 -8.32 19.31
CA VAL A 222 7.61 -7.96 17.88
C VAL A 222 6.15 -7.78 17.50
N ALA A 223 5.75 -6.54 17.32
CA ALA A 223 4.37 -6.19 17.04
C ALA A 223 4.19 -5.72 15.60
N CYS A 224 2.98 -5.91 15.08
CA CYS A 224 2.51 -5.25 13.87
C CYS A 224 1.90 -3.86 14.18
N ALA A 225 1.60 -3.10 13.14
CA ALA A 225 0.77 -1.90 13.28
C ALA A 225 -0.62 -2.26 13.86
N GLY A 226 -1.15 -1.40 14.74
CA GLY A 226 -2.51 -1.56 15.26
C GLY A 226 -2.76 -2.80 16.16
N SER A 227 -1.71 -3.45 16.67
CA SER A 227 -1.85 -4.69 17.46
C SER A 227 -2.01 -4.51 18.97
N GLY A 228 -2.09 -3.27 19.45
CA GLY A 228 -2.23 -2.97 20.87
C GLY A 228 -0.93 -3.06 21.68
N LYS A 229 0.22 -2.71 21.07
CA LYS A 229 1.54 -2.58 21.71
C LYS A 229 1.47 -1.92 23.10
N SER A 230 1.09 -0.64 23.13
CA SER A 230 1.10 0.15 24.37
C SER A 230 0.13 -0.40 25.41
N SER A 231 -1.06 -0.88 25.00
CA SER A 231 -2.01 -1.52 25.93
C SER A 231 -1.40 -2.77 26.58
N THR A 232 -0.70 -3.60 25.80
CA THR A 232 -0.03 -4.81 26.29
C THR A 232 1.08 -4.45 27.29
N THR A 233 1.91 -3.46 26.97
CA THR A 233 2.93 -2.92 27.86
C THR A 233 2.35 -2.47 29.20
N LEU A 234 1.28 -1.67 29.17
CA LEU A 234 0.64 -1.15 30.38
C LEU A 234 -0.06 -2.24 31.20
N CYS A 235 -0.70 -3.22 30.56
CA CYS A 235 -1.28 -4.36 31.26
C CYS A 235 -0.21 -5.20 31.97
N ARG A 236 0.97 -5.40 31.36
CA ARG A 236 2.10 -6.06 32.01
C ARG A 236 2.63 -5.25 33.20
N ILE A 237 2.81 -3.94 33.05
CA ILE A 237 3.24 -3.07 34.16
C ILE A 237 2.27 -3.18 35.34
N LYS A 238 0.96 -3.08 35.08
CA LYS A 238 -0.06 -3.25 36.12
C LYS A 238 0.05 -4.62 36.79
N GLN A 239 0.17 -5.70 36.01
CA GLN A 239 0.32 -7.05 36.53
C GLN A 239 1.57 -7.20 37.42
N LEU A 240 2.69 -6.58 37.06
CA LEU A 240 3.92 -6.60 37.87
C LEU A 240 3.73 -5.87 39.20
N ILE A 241 3.12 -4.68 39.17
CA ILE A 241 2.84 -3.88 40.37
C ILE A 241 1.88 -4.65 41.30
N GLU A 242 0.80 -5.21 40.76
CA GLU A 242 -0.15 -6.05 41.51
C GLU A 242 0.49 -7.33 42.08
N SER A 243 1.59 -7.79 41.47
CA SER A 243 2.37 -8.93 41.95
C SER A 243 3.43 -8.53 43.00
N GLY A 244 3.49 -7.25 43.39
CA GLY A 244 4.39 -6.74 44.44
C GLY A 244 5.70 -6.15 43.95
N VAL A 245 5.84 -5.83 42.65
CA VAL A 245 6.99 -5.06 42.15
C VAL A 245 6.83 -3.59 42.56
N ASP A 246 7.86 -3.03 43.21
CA ASP A 246 7.88 -1.62 43.57
C ASP A 246 7.92 -0.74 42.32
N GLU A 247 6.97 0.20 42.22
CA GLU A 247 6.80 1.10 41.08
C GLU A 247 8.03 1.96 40.82
N SER A 248 8.75 2.35 41.88
CA SER A 248 9.93 3.20 41.77
C SER A 248 11.11 2.47 41.12
N SER A 249 11.07 1.14 41.11
CA SER A 249 12.06 0.28 40.47
C SER A 249 11.80 0.03 38.97
N ILE A 250 10.76 0.64 38.39
CA ILE A 250 10.39 0.49 36.98
C ILE A 250 10.74 1.77 36.21
N ILE A 251 11.38 1.61 35.05
CA ILE A 251 11.61 2.67 34.07
C ILE A 251 10.77 2.37 32.84
N LEU A 252 10.00 3.35 32.35
CA LEU A 252 9.24 3.28 31.11
C LEU A 252 9.69 4.38 30.16
N THR A 253 10.32 3.98 29.05
CA THR A 253 10.84 4.88 28.04
C THR A 253 9.95 4.87 26.79
N THR A 254 9.89 6.03 26.13
CA THR A 254 9.14 6.26 24.90
C THR A 254 9.98 7.04 23.88
N PHE A 255 9.57 7.04 22.61
CA PHE A 255 10.31 7.77 21.58
C PHE A 255 10.02 9.29 21.55
N THR A 256 8.78 9.72 21.81
CA THR A 256 8.38 11.14 21.74
C THR A 256 7.75 11.65 23.04
N ARG A 257 7.74 12.97 23.23
CA ARG A 257 7.06 13.62 24.38
C ARG A 257 5.55 13.38 24.34
N ASP A 258 4.94 13.41 23.16
CA ASP A 258 3.51 13.11 23.00
C ASP A 258 3.21 11.65 23.39
N ALA A 259 4.09 10.70 23.06
CA ALA A 259 3.97 9.31 23.51
C ALA A 259 4.16 9.19 25.04
N THR A 260 5.08 9.95 25.63
CA THR A 260 5.25 10.02 27.09
C THR A 260 3.96 10.50 27.77
N HIS A 261 3.35 11.57 27.26
CA HIS A 261 2.13 12.14 27.86
C HIS A 261 0.97 11.15 27.80
N ASP A 262 0.70 10.58 26.62
CA ASP A 262 -0.29 9.52 26.43
C ASP A 262 -0.06 8.31 27.35
N MET A 263 1.19 7.87 27.50
CA MET A 263 1.50 6.75 28.38
C MET A 263 1.21 7.07 29.84
N LYS A 264 1.56 8.28 30.31
CA LYS A 264 1.24 8.70 31.67
C LYS A 264 -0.26 8.71 31.92
N GLU A 265 -1.05 9.26 31.00
CA GLU A 265 -2.51 9.28 31.13
C GLU A 265 -3.11 7.87 31.15
N LYS A 266 -2.69 7.01 30.22
CA LYS A 266 -3.18 5.62 30.17
C LYS A 266 -2.74 4.81 31.38
N LEU A 267 -1.55 5.09 31.92
CA LEU A 267 -1.05 4.45 33.13
C LEU A 267 -1.86 4.89 34.37
N VAL A 268 -2.22 6.17 34.48
CA VAL A 268 -3.17 6.62 35.51
C VAL A 268 -4.53 5.96 35.31
N GLY A 269 -5.01 5.88 34.06
CA GLY A 269 -6.29 5.26 33.74
C GLY A 269 -6.36 3.77 34.07
N ILE A 270 -5.25 3.02 33.92
CA ILE A 270 -5.22 1.58 34.20
C ILE A 270 -4.97 1.26 35.69
N LEU A 271 -4.18 2.09 36.38
CA LEU A 271 -3.86 1.89 37.80
C LEU A 271 -4.88 2.55 38.74
N GLY A 272 -5.56 3.61 38.29
CA GLY A 272 -6.48 4.41 39.10
C GLY A 272 -5.81 5.50 39.94
N TYR A 273 -4.48 5.63 39.87
CA TYR A 273 -3.69 6.64 40.57
C TYR A 273 -2.43 7.00 39.76
N LYS A 274 -1.74 8.06 40.17
CA LYS A 274 -0.46 8.46 39.56
C LYS A 274 0.68 7.65 40.18
N PRO A 275 1.33 6.72 39.45
CA PRO A 275 2.36 5.87 40.02
C PRO A 275 3.68 6.63 40.22
N ASN A 276 4.46 6.16 41.18
CA ASN A 276 5.79 6.69 41.45
C ASN A 276 6.83 5.98 40.58
N MET A 277 6.78 6.21 39.26
CA MET A 277 7.58 5.51 38.26
C MET A 277 8.29 6.51 37.33
N HIS A 278 9.49 6.16 36.85
CA HIS A 278 10.18 6.97 35.85
C HIS A 278 9.56 6.77 34.47
N VAL A 279 8.83 7.78 33.98
CA VAL A 279 8.19 7.75 32.65
C VAL A 279 8.60 8.96 31.83
N GLY A 280 9.24 8.73 30.69
CA GLY A 280 9.79 9.79 29.84
C GLY A 280 10.26 9.32 28.47
N THR A 281 10.77 10.24 27.66
CA THR A 281 11.64 9.85 26.56
C THR A 281 12.99 9.38 27.10
N ILE A 282 13.75 8.58 26.35
CA ILE A 282 15.08 8.14 26.79
C ILE A 282 15.95 9.36 27.15
N ASP A 283 16.01 10.38 26.27
CA ASP A 283 16.77 11.60 26.53
C ASP A 283 16.24 12.39 27.73
N GLY A 284 14.91 12.40 27.93
CA GLY A 284 14.28 13.06 29.08
C GLY A 284 14.61 12.39 30.41
N ILE A 285 14.74 11.05 30.41
CA ILE A 285 15.18 10.28 31.57
C ILE A 285 16.68 10.49 31.80
N CYS A 286 17.50 10.49 30.75
CA CYS A 286 18.94 10.79 30.86
C CYS A 286 19.15 12.16 31.50
N LYS A 287 18.47 13.19 31.01
CA LYS A 287 18.50 14.53 31.59
C LYS A 287 18.12 14.52 33.07
N LEU A 288 16.97 13.94 33.41
CA LEU A 288 16.49 13.87 34.80
C LEU A 288 17.51 13.18 35.73
N MET A 289 18.09 12.07 35.27
CA MET A 289 19.06 11.30 36.06
C MET A 289 20.38 12.05 36.23
N THR A 290 20.94 12.60 35.15
CA THR A 290 22.16 13.40 35.18
C THR A 290 22.01 14.62 36.10
N GLU A 291 20.88 15.34 36.04
CA GLU A 291 20.58 16.49 36.91
C GLU A 291 20.44 16.07 38.38
N THR A 292 19.72 14.98 38.66
CA THR A 292 19.51 14.48 40.03
C THR A 292 20.82 14.02 40.67
N MET A 293 21.79 13.59 39.87
CA MET A 293 23.10 13.11 40.33
C MET A 293 24.16 14.21 40.45
N GLY A 294 23.85 15.44 40.01
CA GLY A 294 24.83 16.53 39.96
C GLY A 294 26.01 16.25 39.02
N TYR A 295 25.80 15.42 37.98
CA TYR A 295 26.84 15.02 37.05
C TYR A 295 26.97 16.02 35.89
N GLY A 296 28.19 16.53 35.65
CA GLY A 296 28.51 17.52 34.63
C GLY A 296 28.64 18.96 35.17
N HIS A 297 29.56 19.74 34.60
CA HIS A 297 29.90 21.10 35.04
C HIS A 297 28.71 22.08 34.98
N SER A 298 28.61 22.95 35.99
CA SER A 298 27.59 23.99 36.10
C SER A 298 27.83 25.14 35.10
N ASN A 299 26.75 25.62 34.46
CA ASN A 299 26.61 26.86 33.67
C ASN A 299 26.88 26.87 32.15
N THR A 300 26.84 25.75 31.43
CA THR A 300 26.79 25.76 29.95
C THR A 300 25.44 25.28 29.41
N LEU A 301 24.94 25.98 28.38
CA LEU A 301 23.78 25.55 27.58
C LEU A 301 24.13 24.22 26.90
N ARG A 302 23.48 23.12 27.28
CA ARG A 302 23.71 21.78 26.70
C ARG A 302 22.76 21.51 25.54
N HIS A 303 23.24 20.88 24.47
CA HIS A 303 22.36 20.28 23.47
C HIS A 303 21.72 18.99 24.00
N VAL A 304 20.49 18.68 23.56
CA VAL A 304 19.72 17.52 24.04
C VAL A 304 20.48 16.19 23.87
N GLY A 305 21.30 16.05 22.82
CA GLY A 305 22.10 14.86 22.57
C GLY A 305 23.26 14.63 23.56
N GLU A 306 23.73 15.68 24.24
CA GLU A 306 24.84 15.58 25.19
C GLU A 306 24.43 14.79 26.44
N TYR A 307 23.19 14.96 26.92
CA TYR A 307 22.70 14.26 28.11
C TYR A 307 22.77 12.74 27.98
N GLY A 308 22.51 12.19 26.78
CA GLY A 308 22.62 10.75 26.53
C GLY A 308 24.05 10.24 26.65
N HIS A 309 25.01 10.99 26.10
CA HIS A 309 26.43 10.64 26.18
C HIS A 309 26.97 10.74 27.60
N GLU A 310 26.68 11.83 28.30
CA GLU A 310 27.09 12.03 29.70
C GLU A 310 26.50 10.96 30.61
N PHE A 311 25.21 10.65 30.44
CA PHE A 311 24.55 9.61 31.22
C PHE A 311 25.14 8.23 30.93
N LEU A 312 25.44 7.92 29.67
CA LEU A 312 26.12 6.67 29.32
C LEU A 312 27.51 6.56 29.96
N GLU A 313 28.28 7.65 29.97
CA GLU A 313 29.59 7.70 30.63
C GLU A 313 29.46 7.48 32.13
N PHE A 314 28.47 8.12 32.77
CA PHE A 314 28.14 7.87 34.16
C PHE A 314 27.78 6.39 34.42
N LEU A 315 26.91 5.79 33.59
CA LEU A 315 26.50 4.39 33.75
C LEU A 315 27.68 3.42 33.64
N LYS A 316 28.60 3.66 32.69
CA LYS A 316 29.82 2.85 32.53
C LYS A 316 30.73 2.89 33.76
N ASN A 317 30.72 4.00 34.48
CA ASN A 317 31.52 4.22 35.70
C ASN A 317 30.74 3.93 37.00
N SER A 318 29.46 3.55 36.91
CA SER A 318 28.60 3.37 38.08
C SER A 318 28.75 2.00 38.73
N PRO A 319 28.70 1.90 40.07
CA PRO A 319 28.72 0.62 40.76
C PRO A 319 27.40 -0.15 40.56
N LYS A 320 27.43 -1.49 40.69
CA LYS A 320 26.23 -2.36 40.61
C LYS A 320 25.10 -1.94 41.55
N SER A 321 25.41 -1.31 42.68
CA SER A 321 24.42 -0.77 43.62
C SER A 321 23.51 0.30 43.00
N PHE A 322 23.99 1.05 42.00
CA PHE A 322 23.15 1.98 41.26
C PHE A 322 22.02 1.25 40.53
N PHE A 323 22.36 0.19 39.79
CA PHE A 323 21.42 -0.60 38.99
C PHE A 323 20.45 -1.40 39.86
N SER A 324 20.87 -1.82 41.06
CA SER A 324 20.02 -2.59 41.99
C SER A 324 18.74 -1.88 42.44
N LYS A 325 18.66 -0.55 42.25
CA LYS A 325 17.45 0.24 42.50
C LYS A 325 16.35 -0.03 41.47
N TYR A 326 16.71 -0.53 40.29
CA TYR A 326 15.80 -0.79 39.19
C TYR A 326 15.67 -2.27 38.92
N LYS A 327 14.44 -2.76 38.81
CA LYS A 327 14.14 -4.15 38.47
C LYS A 327 13.80 -4.31 36.99
N TYR A 328 13.13 -3.31 36.40
CA TYR A 328 12.64 -3.39 35.02
C TYR A 328 12.91 -2.11 34.24
N ILE A 329 13.28 -2.28 32.97
CA ILE A 329 13.28 -1.23 31.96
C ILE A 329 12.35 -1.63 30.80
N PHE A 330 11.33 -0.82 30.58
CA PHE A 330 10.37 -0.93 29.50
C PHE A 330 10.74 0.06 28.40
N VAL A 331 10.87 -0.41 27.17
CA VAL A 331 11.25 0.41 26.00
C VAL A 331 10.20 0.25 24.91
N ASP A 332 9.44 1.31 24.65
CA ASP A 332 8.49 1.37 23.53
C ASP A 332 9.15 1.91 22.27
N GLU A 333 8.62 1.51 21.11
CA GLU A 333 9.15 1.85 19.78
C GLU A 333 10.66 1.52 19.65
N PHE A 334 11.07 0.33 20.13
CA PHE A 334 12.47 -0.10 20.18
C PHE A 334 13.19 -0.05 18.83
N GLN A 335 12.45 -0.15 17.71
CA GLN A 335 13.05 -0.02 16.38
C GLN A 335 13.63 1.37 16.08
N ASP A 336 13.22 2.41 16.80
CA ASP A 336 13.64 3.81 16.54
C ASP A 336 14.79 4.28 17.43
N ILE A 337 15.42 3.39 18.19
CA ILE A 337 16.56 3.76 19.04
C ILE A 337 17.82 3.99 18.23
N ASN A 338 18.65 4.92 18.70
CA ASN A 338 19.99 5.17 18.16
C ASN A 338 21.08 4.42 18.98
N GLN A 339 22.33 4.53 18.54
CA GLN A 339 23.46 3.85 19.17
C GLN A 339 23.64 4.19 20.66
N VAL A 340 23.54 5.46 21.03
CA VAL A 340 23.73 5.89 22.43
C VAL A 340 22.63 5.31 23.33
N GLN A 341 21.39 5.38 22.86
CA GLN A 341 20.23 4.84 23.57
C GLN A 341 20.32 3.32 23.73
N TYR A 342 20.76 2.61 22.68
CA TYR A 342 21.04 1.18 22.74
C TYR A 342 22.10 0.84 23.81
N GLU A 343 23.22 1.56 23.83
CA GLU A 343 24.29 1.33 24.81
C GLU A 343 23.82 1.59 26.26
N ILE A 344 22.98 2.60 26.48
CA ILE A 344 22.34 2.85 27.78
C ILE A 344 21.49 1.65 28.21
N ILE A 345 20.60 1.17 27.34
CA ILE A 345 19.75 0.01 27.62
C ILE A 345 20.60 -1.22 27.90
N LYS A 346 21.69 -1.41 27.15
CA LYS A 346 22.65 -2.49 27.34
C LYS A 346 23.33 -2.44 28.72
N CYS A 347 23.71 -1.25 29.21
CA CYS A 347 24.26 -1.10 30.57
C CYS A 347 23.29 -1.57 31.65
N PHE A 348 21.99 -1.26 31.53
CA PHE A 348 20.98 -1.76 32.47
C PHE A 348 20.85 -3.29 32.40
N PHE A 349 20.74 -3.83 31.19
CA PHE A 349 20.62 -5.26 30.96
C PHE A 349 21.81 -6.07 31.51
N THR A 350 23.05 -5.65 31.22
CA THR A 350 24.26 -6.38 31.67
C THR A 350 24.45 -6.33 33.19
N ASN A 351 23.80 -5.39 33.88
CA ASN A 351 23.79 -5.29 35.34
C ASN A 351 22.56 -5.95 35.99
N GLY A 352 21.80 -6.76 35.24
CA GLY A 352 20.75 -7.63 35.78
C GLY A 352 19.35 -7.00 35.83
N VAL A 353 19.16 -5.81 35.27
CA VAL A 353 17.83 -5.19 35.14
C VAL A 353 17.08 -5.85 33.99
N LYS A 354 15.83 -6.27 34.23
CA LYS A 354 15.03 -7.00 33.24
C LYS A 354 14.55 -6.06 32.14
N LEU A 355 14.81 -6.44 30.89
CA LEU A 355 14.43 -5.68 29.72
C LEU A 355 13.10 -6.16 29.15
N PHE A 356 12.16 -5.23 28.96
CA PHE A 356 10.95 -5.44 28.18
C PHE A 356 10.94 -4.44 27.01
N ALA A 357 11.23 -4.91 25.81
CA ALA A 357 11.23 -4.10 24.60
C ALA A 357 9.99 -4.40 23.75
N VAL A 358 9.37 -3.37 23.18
CA VAL A 358 8.29 -3.50 22.20
C VAL A 358 8.62 -2.68 20.97
N GLY A 359 8.41 -3.26 19.80
CA GLY A 359 8.65 -2.53 18.55
C GLY A 359 8.10 -3.23 17.32
N ASP A 360 8.20 -2.53 16.20
CA ASP A 360 7.79 -2.99 14.89
C ASP A 360 8.89 -2.62 13.88
N ASP A 361 9.69 -3.60 13.45
CA ASP A 361 10.75 -3.42 12.45
C ASP A 361 10.25 -2.77 11.15
N ALA A 362 9.01 -3.04 10.74
CA ALA A 362 8.39 -2.43 9.56
C ALA A 362 8.04 -0.95 9.74
N GLN A 363 8.16 -0.39 10.96
CA GLN A 363 7.91 1.02 11.25
C GLN A 363 9.17 1.83 11.54
N ASN A 364 10.38 1.30 11.35
CA ASN A 364 11.59 2.11 11.49
C ASN A 364 11.76 3.09 10.31
N ILE A 365 11.46 4.37 10.54
CA ILE A 365 11.42 5.44 9.53
C ILE A 365 12.20 6.70 9.95
N TYR A 366 13.03 6.59 10.98
CA TYR A 366 13.82 7.71 11.52
C TYR A 366 15.33 7.49 11.37
N SER A 367 15.78 6.76 10.34
CA SER A 367 17.22 6.48 10.16
C SER A 367 18.02 7.75 9.94
N PHE A 368 17.41 8.77 9.34
CA PHE A 368 17.98 10.12 9.19
C PHE A 368 18.25 10.82 10.55
N ARG A 369 17.69 10.32 11.66
CA ARG A 369 17.99 10.74 13.04
C ARG A 369 18.96 9.79 13.77
N GLY A 370 19.55 8.84 13.07
CA GLY A 370 20.51 7.87 13.59
C GLY A 370 19.89 6.60 14.18
N SER A 371 18.59 6.34 13.99
CA SER A 371 17.99 5.07 14.42
C SER A 371 18.40 3.92 13.51
N SER A 372 18.48 2.69 14.03
CA SER A 372 18.78 1.50 13.21
C SER A 372 17.82 0.34 13.49
N VAL A 373 17.22 -0.18 12.42
CA VAL A 373 16.39 -1.40 12.46
C VAL A 373 17.20 -2.64 12.90
N GLU A 374 18.51 -2.63 12.71
CA GLU A 374 19.39 -3.73 13.07
C GLU A 374 19.30 -4.09 14.57
N TYR A 375 19.01 -3.11 15.44
CA TYR A 375 18.89 -3.36 16.89
C TYR A 375 17.69 -4.26 17.24
N ILE A 376 16.55 -4.04 16.58
CA ILE A 376 15.36 -4.87 16.82
C ILE A 376 15.48 -6.22 16.10
N VAL A 377 16.04 -6.24 14.89
CA VAL A 377 16.24 -7.47 14.10
C VAL A 377 17.21 -8.42 14.79
N ASN A 378 18.32 -7.90 15.33
CA ASN A 378 19.35 -8.69 16.01
C ASN A 378 19.15 -8.78 17.52
N PHE A 379 17.96 -8.47 18.03
CA PHE A 379 17.72 -8.32 19.47
C PHE A 379 18.19 -9.52 20.31
N THR A 380 17.92 -10.75 19.86
CA THR A 380 18.30 -11.97 20.61
C THR A 380 19.80 -12.21 20.65
N ILE A 381 20.54 -11.67 19.67
CA ILE A 381 22.01 -11.67 19.65
C ILE A 381 22.54 -10.60 20.61
N LEU A 382 21.93 -9.42 20.61
CA LEU A 382 22.35 -8.28 21.43
C LEU A 382 21.99 -8.45 22.92
N PHE A 383 20.87 -9.11 23.21
CA PHE A 383 20.32 -9.38 24.53
C PHE A 383 20.06 -10.88 24.70
N PRO A 384 21.12 -11.69 24.91
CA PRO A 384 21.01 -13.16 24.97
C PRO A 384 20.11 -13.62 26.12
N GLY A 385 19.40 -14.73 25.90
CA GLY A 385 18.44 -15.28 26.86
C GLY A 385 17.07 -14.58 26.88
N SER A 386 16.82 -13.66 25.94
CA SER A 386 15.51 -13.02 25.80
C SER A 386 14.49 -13.90 25.08
N VAL A 387 13.24 -13.84 25.54
CA VAL A 387 12.08 -14.48 24.90
C VAL A 387 11.45 -13.52 23.89
N VAL A 388 11.11 -14.03 22.71
CA VAL A 388 10.44 -13.24 21.66
C VAL A 388 8.98 -13.63 21.56
N HIS A 389 8.09 -12.67 21.76
CA HIS A 389 6.66 -12.81 21.48
C HIS A 389 6.25 -11.98 20.26
N LYS A 390 5.19 -12.41 19.58
CA LYS A 390 4.62 -11.70 18.43
C LYS A 390 3.21 -11.22 18.73
N LEU A 391 2.91 -9.98 18.31
CA LEU A 391 1.56 -9.42 18.29
C LEU A 391 1.14 -9.20 16.83
N THR A 392 0.44 -10.17 16.26
CA THR A 392 0.12 -10.23 14.82
C THR A 392 -1.29 -9.76 14.49
N LYS A 393 -2.21 -9.80 15.47
CA LYS A 393 -3.59 -9.34 15.30
C LYS A 393 -3.66 -7.82 15.21
N ASN A 394 -4.17 -7.29 14.11
CA ASN A 394 -4.42 -5.87 13.89
C ASN A 394 -5.89 -5.55 14.15
N PHE A 395 -6.14 -4.59 15.05
CA PHE A 395 -7.49 -4.15 15.43
C PHE A 395 -7.93 -2.86 14.74
N ARG A 396 -7.06 -2.30 13.88
CA ARG A 396 -7.24 -0.98 13.26
C ARG A 396 -7.85 -1.09 11.88
N SER A 397 -7.18 -1.82 11.00
CA SER A 397 -7.35 -1.79 9.55
C SER A 397 -8.17 -2.96 9.06
N SER A 398 -8.98 -2.72 8.02
CA SER A 398 -9.74 -3.76 7.32
C SER A 398 -8.82 -4.82 6.72
N LYS A 399 -9.37 -6.02 6.47
CA LYS A 399 -8.61 -7.13 5.88
C LYS A 399 -7.90 -6.75 4.57
N PRO A 400 -8.52 -6.11 3.57
CA PRO A 400 -7.83 -5.74 2.34
C PRO A 400 -6.65 -4.78 2.54
N ILE A 401 -6.78 -3.82 3.47
CA ILE A 401 -5.68 -2.89 3.81
C ILE A 401 -4.52 -3.65 4.48
N VAL A 402 -4.84 -4.60 5.38
CA VAL A 402 -3.83 -5.44 6.03
C VAL A 402 -3.12 -6.34 5.03
N ASP A 403 -3.85 -6.98 4.13
CA ASP A 403 -3.29 -7.84 3.08
C ASP A 403 -2.37 -7.02 2.15
N PHE A 404 -2.80 -5.82 1.74
CA PHE A 404 -1.99 -4.89 0.96
C PHE A 404 -0.72 -4.42 1.71
N ALA A 405 -0.83 -4.11 3.02
CA ALA A 405 0.32 -3.74 3.85
C ALA A 405 1.33 -4.89 4.04
N ASN A 406 0.86 -6.12 4.15
CA ASN A 406 1.74 -7.29 4.22
C ASN A 406 2.51 -7.46 2.90
N ALA A 407 1.80 -7.41 1.77
CA ALA A 407 2.40 -7.54 0.45
C ALA A 407 3.42 -6.42 0.17
N SER A 408 3.12 -5.19 0.60
CA SER A 408 4.04 -4.06 0.41
C SER A 408 5.38 -4.22 1.11
N MET A 409 5.50 -5.13 2.09
CA MET A 409 6.72 -5.38 2.88
C MET A 409 7.45 -6.67 2.45
N GLU A 410 6.95 -7.42 1.47
CA GLU A 410 7.53 -8.71 1.08
C GLU A 410 8.96 -8.59 0.58
N MET A 411 9.26 -7.53 -0.17
CA MET A 411 10.58 -7.30 -0.79
C MET A 411 11.65 -6.71 0.14
N ASN A 412 11.32 -6.36 1.40
CA ASN A 412 12.36 -5.97 2.37
C ASN A 412 13.11 -7.18 2.90
N ILE A 413 14.44 -7.09 2.93
CA ILE A 413 15.34 -8.16 3.39
C ILE A 413 15.52 -8.07 4.90
N GLU A 414 15.80 -6.88 5.43
CA GLU A 414 16.05 -6.66 6.86
C GLU A 414 14.73 -6.57 7.65
N LYS A 415 14.10 -7.72 7.89
CA LYS A 415 12.83 -7.82 8.62
C LYS A 415 12.73 -9.03 9.53
N ILE A 416 11.86 -8.93 10.53
CA ILE A 416 11.48 -10.05 11.38
C ILE A 416 10.26 -10.75 10.75
N PRO A 417 10.31 -12.06 10.47
CA PRO A 417 9.18 -12.77 9.88
C PRO A 417 7.93 -12.68 10.76
N LYS A 418 6.92 -11.95 10.29
CA LYS A 418 5.60 -11.82 10.90
C LYS A 418 4.57 -11.50 9.83
N LEU A 419 3.37 -12.06 9.99
CA LEU A 419 2.25 -11.80 9.09
C LEU A 419 1.13 -11.14 9.87
N MET A 420 0.71 -9.94 9.47
CA MET A 420 -0.37 -9.23 10.13
C MET A 420 -1.72 -9.87 9.77
N GLN A 421 -2.60 -10.03 10.76
CA GLN A 421 -3.95 -10.57 10.56
C GLN A 421 -4.99 -9.57 11.04
N SER A 422 -5.90 -9.16 10.17
CA SER A 422 -6.97 -8.23 10.58
C SER A 422 -7.99 -8.93 11.49
N ALA A 423 -8.34 -8.28 12.60
CA ALA A 423 -9.48 -8.63 13.42
C ALA A 423 -10.81 -8.08 12.85
N ASN A 424 -10.75 -7.15 11.89
CA ASN A 424 -11.90 -6.53 11.25
C ASN A 424 -12.17 -7.16 9.88
N THR A 425 -13.13 -8.09 9.84
CA THR A 425 -13.53 -8.81 8.63
C THR A 425 -14.76 -8.24 7.92
N LYS A 426 -15.34 -7.13 8.43
CA LYS A 426 -16.62 -6.61 7.93
C LYS A 426 -16.49 -5.72 6.69
N ASN A 427 -15.34 -5.04 6.53
CA ASN A 427 -15.10 -4.17 5.39
C ASN A 427 -14.14 -4.84 4.40
N ASN A 428 -14.62 -5.05 3.17
CA ASN A 428 -13.88 -5.70 2.08
C ASN A 428 -13.50 -4.74 0.94
N LYS A 429 -13.58 -3.43 1.15
CA LYS A 429 -13.14 -2.46 0.15
C LYS A 429 -11.61 -2.49 0.01
N LYS A 430 -11.13 -2.65 -1.22
CA LYS A 430 -9.70 -2.65 -1.54
C LYS A 430 -9.14 -1.22 -1.55
N PRO A 431 -7.83 -1.04 -1.31
CA PRO A 431 -7.16 0.22 -1.60
C PRO A 431 -7.40 0.66 -3.04
N CYS A 432 -7.82 1.91 -3.23
CA CYS A 432 -8.09 2.48 -4.53
C CYS A 432 -6.84 3.19 -5.07
N ILE A 433 -6.44 2.91 -6.31
CA ILE A 433 -5.35 3.61 -7.01
C ILE A 433 -5.95 4.50 -8.09
N GLU A 434 -5.53 5.77 -8.12
CA GLU A 434 -6.04 6.74 -9.10
C GLU A 434 -4.93 7.60 -9.71
N TYR A 435 -5.01 7.74 -11.04
CA TYR A 435 -4.08 8.49 -11.86
C TYR A 435 -4.60 9.90 -12.19
N PHE A 436 -3.69 10.87 -12.14
CA PHE A 436 -3.96 12.23 -12.59
C PHE A 436 -2.89 12.77 -13.55
N SER A 437 -3.34 13.53 -14.54
CA SER A 437 -2.45 14.12 -15.55
C SER A 437 -1.66 15.32 -15.02
N SER A 438 -2.11 15.94 -13.92
CA SER A 438 -1.43 17.06 -13.28
C SER A 438 -1.68 17.09 -11.78
N GLN A 439 -0.75 17.73 -11.05
CA GLN A 439 -0.89 17.96 -9.61
C GLN A 439 -2.17 18.74 -9.28
N TYR A 440 -2.56 19.69 -10.14
CA TYR A 440 -3.78 20.47 -9.95
C TYR A 440 -5.03 19.59 -9.99
N GLN A 441 -5.13 18.68 -10.97
CA GLN A 441 -6.26 17.74 -11.06
C GLN A 441 -6.31 16.79 -9.87
N GLN A 442 -5.16 16.24 -9.47
CA GLN A 442 -5.07 15.41 -8.26
C GLN A 442 -5.57 16.17 -7.03
N ASN A 443 -5.08 17.39 -6.81
CA ASN A 443 -5.48 18.17 -5.64
C ASN A 443 -6.98 18.49 -5.64
N ALA A 444 -7.55 18.82 -6.81
CA ALA A 444 -8.99 19.03 -6.94
C ALA A 444 -9.77 17.75 -6.62
N ALA A 445 -9.33 16.59 -7.11
CA ALA A 445 -9.95 15.30 -6.81
C ALA A 445 -9.87 14.93 -5.33
N ILE A 446 -8.75 15.22 -4.65
CA ILE A 446 -8.63 15.05 -3.19
C ILE A 446 -9.74 15.83 -2.47
N VAL A 447 -9.96 17.09 -2.83
CA VAL A 447 -11.00 17.92 -2.21
C VAL A 447 -12.40 17.36 -2.49
N GLN A 448 -12.65 16.86 -3.71
CA GLN A 448 -13.93 16.21 -4.02
C GLN A 448 -14.12 14.90 -3.25
N LEU A 449 -13.08 14.09 -3.06
CA LEU A 449 -13.13 12.88 -2.23
C LEU A 449 -13.46 13.23 -0.78
N VAL A 450 -12.80 14.25 -0.22
CA VAL A 450 -13.09 14.75 1.13
C VAL A 450 -14.56 15.17 1.25
N LYS A 451 -15.07 15.98 0.32
CA LYS A 451 -16.49 16.37 0.29
C LYS A 451 -17.43 15.18 0.20
N HIS A 452 -17.07 14.18 -0.62
CA HIS A 452 -17.88 12.97 -0.78
C HIS A 452 -17.99 12.20 0.54
N TYR A 453 -16.88 12.02 1.27
CA TYR A 453 -16.93 11.35 2.56
C TYR A 453 -17.69 12.15 3.61
N ILE A 454 -17.50 13.47 3.67
CA ILE A 454 -18.24 14.35 4.59
C ILE A 454 -19.75 14.31 4.30
N SER A 455 -20.15 14.43 3.03
CA SER A 455 -21.56 14.37 2.63
C SER A 455 -22.22 13.01 2.89
N ASN A 456 -21.45 11.94 2.89
CA ASN A 456 -21.88 10.61 3.31
C ASN A 456 -21.80 10.37 4.84
N GLY A 457 -21.56 11.41 5.64
CA GLY A 457 -21.60 11.34 7.11
C GLY A 457 -20.29 10.96 7.79
N THR A 458 -19.16 10.92 7.06
CA THR A 458 -17.84 10.77 7.69
C THR A 458 -17.43 12.07 8.37
N LYS A 459 -17.04 12.01 9.64
CA LYS A 459 -16.55 13.19 10.35
C LYS A 459 -15.21 13.66 9.78
N GLU A 460 -14.98 14.97 9.75
CA GLU A 460 -13.79 15.60 9.17
C GLU A 460 -12.49 15.05 9.78
N HIS A 461 -12.43 14.95 11.11
CA HIS A 461 -11.29 14.41 11.85
C HIS A 461 -11.08 12.89 11.69
N HIS A 462 -11.95 12.20 10.96
CA HIS A 462 -11.74 10.81 10.54
C HIS A 462 -11.11 10.70 9.14
N ILE A 463 -10.77 11.84 8.50
CA ILE A 463 -10.17 11.91 7.17
C ILE A 463 -8.78 12.53 7.28
N ALA A 464 -7.78 11.88 6.67
CA ALA A 464 -6.43 12.42 6.57
C ALA A 464 -5.86 12.38 5.16
N ILE A 465 -5.11 13.43 4.82
CA ILE A 465 -4.38 13.58 3.57
C ILE A 465 -2.88 13.54 3.91
N LEU A 466 -2.19 12.53 3.39
CA LEU A 466 -0.79 12.28 3.68
C LEU A 466 0.07 12.42 2.43
N CYS A 467 1.19 13.13 2.56
CA CYS A 467 2.18 13.32 1.50
C CYS A 467 3.59 12.90 1.94
N PRO A 468 4.51 12.58 1.02
CA PRO A 468 5.91 12.36 1.37
C PRO A 468 6.62 13.65 1.84
N MET A 469 6.17 14.82 1.39
CA MET A 469 6.81 16.12 1.62
C MET A 469 5.80 17.22 1.97
N ASN A 470 6.19 18.17 2.83
CA ASN A 470 5.32 19.27 3.29
C ASN A 470 4.85 20.19 2.15
N GLY A 471 5.71 20.47 1.16
CA GLY A 471 5.44 21.48 0.12
C GLY A 471 4.15 21.25 -0.66
N LEU A 472 3.74 19.99 -0.81
CA LEU A 472 2.51 19.62 -1.53
C LEU A 472 1.25 19.91 -0.72
N LEU A 473 1.33 19.87 0.61
CA LEU A 473 0.19 20.05 1.50
C LEU A 473 -0.39 21.47 1.42
N TYR A 474 0.45 22.49 1.25
CA TYR A 474 0.00 23.90 1.17
C TYR A 474 -0.97 24.14 0.00
N SER A 475 -0.73 23.48 -1.14
CA SER A 475 -1.60 23.61 -2.31
C SER A 475 -2.97 22.93 -2.11
N ILE A 476 -3.03 21.90 -1.28
CA ILE A 476 -4.28 21.22 -0.92
C ILE A 476 -5.00 22.02 0.17
N GLU A 477 -4.26 22.55 1.14
CA GLU A 477 -4.74 23.43 2.21
C GLU A 477 -5.47 24.66 1.65
N ASP A 478 -4.89 25.33 0.66
CA ASP A 478 -5.51 26.48 -0.03
C ASP A 478 -6.84 26.10 -0.71
N LEU A 479 -6.92 24.92 -1.34
CA LEU A 479 -8.15 24.45 -1.97
C LEU A 479 -9.23 24.06 -0.94
N LEU A 480 -8.85 23.41 0.16
CA LEU A 480 -9.78 23.11 1.26
C LEU A 480 -10.32 24.40 1.90
N THR A 481 -9.46 25.41 2.05
CA THR A 481 -9.84 26.75 2.53
C THR A 481 -10.86 27.40 1.59
N LYS A 482 -10.60 27.40 0.28
CA LYS A 482 -11.50 27.94 -0.74
C LYS A 482 -12.87 27.28 -0.73
N GLU A 483 -12.93 26.00 -0.40
CA GLU A 483 -14.16 25.22 -0.32
C GLU A 483 -14.80 25.23 1.08
N ASN A 484 -14.30 26.06 2.00
CA ASN A 484 -14.77 26.16 3.39
C ASN A 484 -14.78 24.84 4.17
N ILE A 485 -13.83 23.95 3.89
CA ILE A 485 -13.68 22.67 4.61
C ILE A 485 -12.72 22.89 5.77
N ALA A 486 -13.17 22.61 6.99
CA ALA A 486 -12.36 22.75 8.18
C ALA A 486 -11.18 21.76 8.15
N HIS A 487 -9.95 22.25 8.27
CA HIS A 487 -8.74 21.45 8.10
C HIS A 487 -7.62 21.92 9.03
N VAL A 488 -6.64 21.05 9.26
CA VAL A 488 -5.46 21.35 10.10
C VAL A 488 -4.19 20.73 9.52
N LEU A 489 -3.16 21.54 9.35
CA LEU A 489 -1.83 21.07 8.99
C LEU A 489 -1.01 20.68 10.23
N LEU A 490 -0.50 19.45 10.25
CA LEU A 490 0.44 18.99 11.27
C LEU A 490 1.86 19.48 10.92
N ASP A 491 2.15 20.73 11.28
CA ASP A 491 3.45 21.38 11.05
C ASP A 491 4.56 20.89 12.00
N GLY A 492 4.21 20.18 13.08
CA GLY A 492 5.13 19.66 14.09
C GLY A 492 5.28 20.58 15.31
N LYS A 493 4.46 21.63 15.43
CA LYS A 493 4.39 22.50 16.61
C LYS A 493 3.17 22.15 17.47
N GLY A 494 3.36 22.07 18.79
CA GLY A 494 2.30 21.74 19.75
C GLY A 494 1.91 20.25 19.74
N ASP A 495 0.84 19.91 20.47
CA ASP A 495 0.35 18.52 20.58
C ASP A 495 -0.36 18.09 19.28
N MET A 496 0.30 17.21 18.54
CA MET A 496 -0.17 16.72 17.25
C MET A 496 -1.42 15.84 17.36
N LYS A 497 -1.57 15.07 18.45
CA LYS A 497 -2.72 14.16 18.64
C LYS A 497 -3.98 14.93 18.95
N THR A 498 -3.87 15.96 19.80
CA THR A 498 -5.01 16.83 20.10
C THR A 498 -5.44 17.59 18.84
N LYS A 499 -4.49 18.15 18.09
CA LYS A 499 -4.78 18.78 16.79
C LYS A 499 -5.46 17.83 15.81
N ALA A 500 -5.01 16.58 15.72
CA ALA A 500 -5.59 15.58 14.82
C ALA A 500 -7.00 15.13 15.22
N LYS A 501 -7.44 15.38 16.46
CA LYS A 501 -8.76 15.02 17.00
C LYS A 501 -9.76 16.18 17.00
N ASN A 502 -9.32 17.40 16.73
CA ASN A 502 -10.17 18.58 16.70
C ASN A 502 -10.90 18.64 15.35
N GLU A 503 -12.10 18.06 15.23
CA GLU A 503 -13.15 18.26 14.19
C GLU A 503 -12.74 18.81 12.79
N HIS A 504 -11.59 18.41 12.27
CA HIS A 504 -10.96 18.98 11.07
C HIS A 504 -10.30 17.89 10.26
N VAL A 505 -10.31 18.04 8.93
CA VAL A 505 -9.54 17.19 8.02
C VAL A 505 -8.05 17.38 8.29
N VAL A 506 -7.31 16.27 8.45
CA VAL A 506 -5.90 16.35 8.85
C VAL A 506 -4.97 16.30 7.64
N LEU A 507 -4.07 17.27 7.52
CA LEU A 507 -3.00 17.30 6.53
C LEU A 507 -1.68 17.02 7.22
N SER A 508 -0.91 16.06 6.72
CA SER A 508 0.36 15.70 7.34
C SER A 508 1.33 15.05 6.38
N THR A 509 2.61 14.98 6.77
CA THR A 509 3.55 14.08 6.08
C THR A 509 3.42 12.67 6.63
N ILE A 510 3.82 11.69 5.83
CA ILE A 510 3.80 10.28 6.27
C ILE A 510 4.62 10.11 7.57
N HIS A 511 5.80 10.73 7.67
CA HIS A 511 6.65 10.68 8.86
C HIS A 511 5.95 11.19 10.13
N LYS A 512 5.16 12.27 10.00
CA LYS A 512 4.43 12.90 11.10
C LYS A 512 3.12 12.18 11.44
N SER A 513 2.64 11.32 10.54
CA SER A 513 1.46 10.49 10.77
C SER A 513 1.72 9.28 11.68
N LYS A 514 2.99 8.96 11.97
CA LYS A 514 3.35 7.82 12.81
C LYS A 514 2.69 7.95 14.19
N GLY A 515 2.06 6.87 14.64
CA GLY A 515 1.26 6.81 15.87
C GLY A 515 -0.19 7.29 15.74
N LEU A 516 -0.59 7.90 14.62
CA LEU A 516 -1.96 8.34 14.34
C LEU A 516 -2.73 7.31 13.47
N GLU A 517 -4.04 7.51 13.32
CA GLU A 517 -4.94 6.63 12.56
C GLU A 517 -6.26 7.36 12.21
N TRP A 518 -6.83 7.03 11.04
CA TRP A 518 -8.05 7.63 10.50
C TRP A 518 -8.91 6.59 9.80
N ASP A 519 -10.21 6.86 9.66
CA ASP A 519 -11.09 5.95 8.91
C ASP A 519 -10.74 5.99 7.42
N VAL A 520 -10.56 7.20 6.88
CA VAL A 520 -10.18 7.45 5.49
C VAL A 520 -8.78 8.06 5.42
N VAL A 521 -7.90 7.45 4.64
CA VAL A 521 -6.57 8.01 4.33
C VAL A 521 -6.41 8.18 2.84
N ILE A 522 -5.97 9.37 2.44
CA ILE A 522 -5.69 9.75 1.06
C ILE A 522 -4.18 10.02 0.95
N LEU A 523 -3.46 9.14 0.27
CA LEU A 523 -2.05 9.31 -0.03
C LEU A 523 -1.89 10.06 -1.35
N ALA A 524 -1.32 11.26 -1.29
CA ALA A 524 -1.17 12.11 -2.47
C ALA A 524 0.27 12.09 -3.00
N ASN A 525 0.37 12.16 -4.33
CA ASN A 525 1.61 12.21 -5.10
C ASN A 525 2.51 10.97 -4.89
N MET A 526 1.89 9.79 -4.91
CA MET A 526 2.51 8.46 -4.77
C MET A 526 3.14 7.97 -6.08
N SER A 527 3.94 8.79 -6.73
CA SER A 527 4.67 8.46 -7.96
C SER A 527 6.09 7.94 -7.65
N ASP A 528 6.67 7.12 -8.52
CA ASP A 528 8.01 6.50 -8.30
C ASP A 528 9.17 7.51 -8.26
N ASP A 529 8.96 8.74 -8.76
CA ASP A 529 9.92 9.84 -8.62
C ASP A 529 9.86 10.55 -7.25
N ASN A 530 8.82 10.29 -6.45
CA ASN A 530 8.64 10.90 -5.13
C ASN A 530 8.85 9.90 -3.98
N ILE A 531 8.52 8.63 -4.20
CA ILE A 531 8.72 7.54 -3.24
C ILE A 531 9.00 6.24 -4.02
N PRO A 532 10.21 5.66 -3.95
CA PRO A 532 11.38 6.11 -3.17
C PRO A 532 12.02 7.42 -3.66
N LYS A 533 12.59 8.19 -2.73
CA LYS A 533 13.38 9.40 -3.06
C LYS A 533 14.79 9.07 -3.53
N ALA A 534 15.43 8.09 -2.89
CA ALA A 534 16.77 7.64 -3.21
C ALA A 534 16.74 6.21 -3.73
N LYS A 535 17.56 5.93 -4.73
CA LYS A 535 17.54 4.65 -5.48
C LYS A 535 18.57 3.63 -5.00
N ASN A 536 19.15 3.81 -3.82
CA ASN A 536 20.02 2.78 -3.23
C ASN A 536 19.20 1.80 -2.39
N ASN A 537 19.67 0.55 -2.26
CA ASN A 537 18.89 -0.52 -1.63
C ASN A 537 18.44 -0.20 -0.20
N LYS A 538 19.32 0.36 0.65
CA LYS A 538 18.98 0.72 2.03
C LYS A 538 17.89 1.79 2.10
N SER A 539 17.98 2.82 1.24
CA SER A 539 16.97 3.88 1.17
C SER A 539 15.63 3.39 0.62
N ILE A 540 15.64 2.43 -0.30
CA ILE A 540 14.41 1.80 -0.81
C ILE A 540 13.73 1.01 0.31
N GLU A 541 14.47 0.23 1.11
CA GLU A 541 13.88 -0.49 2.23
C GLU A 541 13.27 0.44 3.29
N GLU A 542 13.92 1.57 3.56
CA GLU A 542 13.38 2.59 4.47
C GLU A 542 12.16 3.30 3.91
N ASP A 543 12.18 3.73 2.64
CA ASP A 543 11.02 4.35 1.99
C ASP A 543 9.85 3.34 1.86
N ARG A 544 10.12 2.04 1.77
CA ARG A 544 9.10 0.99 1.84
C ARG A 544 8.47 0.89 3.24
N ARG A 545 9.27 0.97 4.31
CA ARG A 545 8.76 1.11 5.68
C ARG A 545 7.92 2.37 5.84
N LEU A 546 8.33 3.48 5.22
CA LEU A 546 7.55 4.72 5.18
C LEU A 546 6.19 4.50 4.49
N PHE A 547 6.18 3.85 3.33
CA PHE A 547 4.95 3.50 2.62
C PHE A 547 4.03 2.58 3.44
N TYR A 548 4.60 1.55 4.09
CA TYR A 548 3.87 0.68 5.03
C TYR A 548 3.24 1.46 6.20
N VAL A 549 3.97 2.41 6.78
CA VAL A 549 3.42 3.29 7.82
C VAL A 549 2.21 4.06 7.28
N ALA A 550 2.30 4.60 6.05
CA ALA A 550 1.21 5.32 5.39
C ALA A 550 -0.05 4.47 5.23
N ILE A 551 0.09 3.25 4.68
CA ILE A 551 -1.01 2.28 4.49
C ILE A 551 -1.68 1.97 5.83
N THR A 552 -0.89 1.66 6.85
CA THR A 552 -1.38 1.23 8.17
C THR A 552 -1.96 2.36 9.03
N ARG A 553 -2.06 3.58 8.50
CA ARG A 553 -2.83 4.67 9.13
C ARG A 553 -4.34 4.53 8.86
N ALA A 554 -4.71 3.89 7.75
CA ALA A 554 -6.10 3.74 7.33
C ALA A 554 -6.82 2.63 8.11
N ARG A 555 -8.03 2.88 8.59
CA ARG A 555 -8.89 1.87 9.21
C ARG A 555 -9.83 1.22 8.20
N THR A 556 -10.49 2.00 7.35
CA THR A 556 -11.55 1.50 6.46
C THR A 556 -11.24 1.72 4.99
N ASP A 557 -10.78 2.92 4.61
CA ASP A 557 -10.63 3.34 3.23
C ASP A 557 -9.23 3.91 2.99
N LEU A 558 -8.58 3.44 1.94
CA LEU A 558 -7.26 3.90 1.51
C LEU A 558 -7.31 4.29 0.04
N HIS A 559 -6.98 5.55 -0.26
CA HIS A 559 -6.83 6.07 -1.61
C HIS A 559 -5.37 6.41 -1.87
N ILE A 560 -4.84 5.98 -3.00
CA ILE A 560 -3.45 6.19 -3.42
C ILE A 560 -3.49 6.92 -4.75
N LEU A 561 -3.17 8.20 -4.72
CA LEU A 561 -3.23 9.09 -5.87
C LEU A 561 -1.80 9.38 -6.33
N TYR A 562 -1.61 9.35 -7.65
CA TYR A 562 -0.32 9.66 -8.26
C TYR A 562 -0.48 10.51 -9.51
N THR A 563 0.59 11.23 -9.85
CA THR A 563 0.65 12.06 -11.06
C THR A 563 1.86 11.70 -11.89
N ALA A 564 1.65 11.47 -13.19
CA ALA A 564 2.76 11.29 -14.12
C ALA A 564 3.43 12.63 -14.41
N LYS A 565 4.75 12.70 -14.21
CA LYS A 565 5.57 13.72 -14.89
C LYS A 565 6.08 13.12 -16.19
N GLN A 566 6.38 13.96 -17.20
CA GLN A 566 6.99 13.49 -18.46
C GLN A 566 8.24 12.63 -18.24
N THR A 567 8.95 12.83 -17.13
CA THR A 567 10.17 12.10 -16.74
C THR A 567 9.90 10.82 -15.94
N CYS A 568 8.71 10.61 -15.40
CA CYS A 568 8.34 9.41 -14.64
C CYS A 568 6.80 9.27 -14.61
N PRO A 569 6.23 8.41 -15.46
CA PRO A 569 4.78 8.23 -15.52
C PRO A 569 4.22 7.21 -14.52
N TYR A 570 5.08 6.55 -13.74
CA TYR A 570 4.69 5.39 -12.95
C TYR A 570 4.21 5.76 -11.54
N VAL A 571 3.21 5.01 -11.05
CA VAL A 571 2.92 4.91 -9.62
C VAL A 571 4.17 4.40 -8.90
N THR A 572 4.30 4.69 -7.60
CA THR A 572 5.39 4.16 -6.78
C THR A 572 5.57 2.65 -7.00
N ARG A 573 6.83 2.21 -7.18
CA ARG A 573 7.15 0.79 -7.37
C ARG A 573 6.56 -0.11 -6.30
N TYR A 574 6.32 0.43 -5.10
CA TYR A 574 5.74 -0.31 -3.99
C TYR A 574 4.30 -0.75 -4.25
N VAL A 575 3.60 -0.12 -5.20
CA VAL A 575 2.28 -0.57 -5.70
C VAL A 575 2.46 -1.56 -6.85
N SER A 576 3.39 -1.31 -7.77
CA SER A 576 3.60 -2.17 -8.95
C SER A 576 4.21 -3.54 -8.62
N GLU A 577 4.95 -3.64 -7.50
CA GLU A 577 5.56 -4.89 -7.02
C GLU A 577 4.55 -5.83 -6.32
N ILE A 578 3.34 -5.37 -6.05
CA ILE A 578 2.30 -6.13 -5.31
C ILE A 578 1.35 -6.83 -6.29
N ASP A 579 0.74 -7.94 -5.87
CA ASP A 579 -0.39 -8.55 -6.59
C ASP A 579 -1.51 -7.54 -6.84
N GLN A 580 -1.79 -7.28 -8.11
CA GLN A 580 -2.79 -6.30 -8.55
C GLN A 580 -4.23 -6.69 -8.13
N ASN A 581 -4.46 -7.94 -7.74
CA ASN A 581 -5.73 -8.35 -7.12
C ASN A 581 -5.98 -7.72 -5.75
N LEU A 582 -4.95 -7.18 -5.07
CA LEU A 582 -5.10 -6.55 -3.76
C LEU A 582 -5.55 -5.09 -3.84
N VAL A 583 -5.58 -4.50 -5.03
CA VAL A 583 -5.97 -3.09 -5.25
C VAL A 583 -7.18 -2.99 -6.18
N GLU A 584 -7.80 -1.82 -6.20
CA GLU A 584 -8.80 -1.43 -7.18
C GLU A 584 -8.32 -0.22 -7.97
N TRP A 585 -8.16 -0.37 -9.28
CA TRP A 585 -7.80 0.73 -10.17
C TRP A 585 -9.06 1.52 -10.52
N VAL A 586 -9.11 2.78 -10.10
CA VAL A 586 -10.25 3.66 -10.38
C VAL A 586 -10.14 4.09 -11.85
N LYS A 587 -11.04 3.59 -12.69
CA LYS A 587 -11.19 4.06 -14.09
C LYS A 587 -11.48 5.56 -14.07
N PHE A 588 -10.76 6.32 -14.89
CA PHE A 588 -10.93 7.78 -15.05
C PHE A 588 -12.42 8.12 -15.18
N ASN A 589 -13.02 8.60 -14.09
CA ASN A 589 -14.47 8.73 -14.00
C ASN A 589 -14.82 10.15 -14.46
N SER A 590 -15.55 10.25 -15.58
CA SER A 590 -16.06 11.52 -16.11
C SER A 590 -16.93 12.29 -15.10
N ARG A 591 -17.38 11.64 -14.03
CA ARG A 591 -18.15 12.25 -12.92
C ARG A 591 -17.39 13.31 -12.12
N TYR A 592 -16.06 13.34 -12.14
CA TYR A 592 -15.28 14.36 -11.41
C TYR A 592 -15.01 15.64 -12.22
N LEU A 593 -15.40 15.67 -13.50
CA LEU A 593 -15.25 16.83 -14.38
C LEU A 593 -16.46 17.78 -14.34
N SER A 594 -17.58 17.41 -13.70
CA SER A 594 -18.77 18.28 -13.65
C SER A 594 -18.59 19.53 -12.77
N GLY A 595 -17.46 19.68 -12.09
CA GLY A 595 -17.13 20.84 -11.26
C GLY A 595 -15.90 21.64 -11.70
N VAL A 596 -15.23 21.29 -12.80
CA VAL A 596 -14.04 22.02 -13.28
C VAL A 596 -14.46 22.92 -14.42
N SER A 597 -14.39 24.24 -14.17
CA SER A 597 -14.77 25.26 -15.15
C SER A 597 -13.97 25.14 -16.45
N SER A 598 -14.65 25.49 -17.53
CA SER A 598 -14.29 25.34 -18.95
C SER A 598 -13.09 26.14 -19.46
N ASN A 599 -12.07 26.40 -18.63
CA ASN A 599 -10.99 27.34 -18.96
C ASN A 599 -9.56 26.78 -18.97
N ASP A 600 -9.34 25.49 -18.77
CA ASP A 600 -7.98 24.94 -18.85
C ASP A 600 -7.61 24.53 -20.30
N LYS A 601 -7.21 25.54 -21.10
CA LYS A 601 -6.74 25.38 -22.49
C LYS A 601 -5.32 24.75 -22.60
N ARG A 602 -4.77 24.12 -21.55
CA ARG A 602 -3.41 23.56 -21.51
C ARG A 602 -3.32 22.03 -21.51
N ALA A 603 -4.37 21.33 -21.94
CA ALA A 603 -4.27 19.93 -22.34
C ALA A 603 -3.90 19.86 -23.84
N THR A 604 -2.63 20.07 -24.18
CA THR A 604 -2.14 19.97 -25.57
C THR A 604 -1.50 18.59 -25.83
N ASP A 605 -2.20 17.85 -26.69
CA ASP A 605 -1.78 16.85 -27.69
C ASP A 605 -1.03 15.59 -27.21
N LYS A 606 -1.76 14.47 -27.09
CA LYS A 606 -1.21 13.10 -26.91
C LYS A 606 -1.32 12.33 -28.23
N ASP A 607 -0.19 12.18 -28.94
CA ASP A 607 -0.09 11.46 -30.23
C ASP A 607 0.12 9.93 -30.07
N ILE A 608 -0.33 9.12 -31.04
CA ILE A 608 -0.30 7.64 -30.99
C ILE A 608 1.11 7.08 -30.74
N MET A 609 2.15 7.62 -31.37
CA MET A 609 3.51 7.12 -31.17
C MET A 609 4.02 7.30 -29.74
N LYS A 610 3.52 8.32 -29.03
CA LYS A 610 3.80 8.51 -27.62
C LYS A 610 3.08 7.47 -26.77
N MET A 611 1.86 7.08 -27.16
CA MET A 611 1.13 5.98 -26.53
C MET A 611 1.86 4.63 -26.71
N VAL A 612 2.36 4.36 -27.91
CA VAL A 612 3.17 3.16 -28.20
C VAL A 612 4.46 3.13 -27.37
N SER A 613 5.11 4.28 -27.16
CA SER A 613 6.34 4.36 -26.36
C SER A 613 6.17 4.09 -24.86
N PHE A 614 4.94 4.01 -24.35
CA PHE A 614 4.68 3.64 -22.96
C PHE A 614 4.65 2.13 -22.72
N PHE A 615 4.60 1.31 -23.77
CA PHE A 615 4.66 -0.14 -23.63
C PHE A 615 6.09 -0.61 -23.40
N ASP A 616 6.29 -1.44 -22.38
CA ASP A 616 7.56 -2.12 -22.14
C ASP A 616 7.49 -3.62 -22.46
N GLY A 617 8.63 -4.31 -22.32
CA GLY A 617 8.72 -5.74 -22.62
C GLY A 617 7.74 -6.62 -21.84
N THR A 618 7.33 -6.22 -20.63
CA THR A 618 6.34 -6.95 -19.83
C THR A 618 4.92 -6.72 -20.31
N ASP A 619 4.60 -5.52 -20.80
CA ASP A 619 3.29 -5.24 -21.38
C ASP A 619 3.09 -6.01 -22.69
N PHE A 620 4.13 -6.14 -23.49
CA PHE A 620 4.10 -6.98 -24.69
C PHE A 620 3.91 -8.46 -24.39
N ILE A 621 4.48 -8.97 -23.29
CA ILE A 621 4.25 -10.34 -22.83
C ILE A 621 2.78 -10.53 -22.45
N LYS A 622 2.20 -9.60 -21.67
CA LYS A 622 0.77 -9.66 -21.28
C LYS A 622 -0.16 -9.57 -22.48
N LEU A 623 0.10 -8.65 -23.40
CA LEU A 623 -0.67 -8.50 -24.64
C LEU A 623 -0.60 -9.77 -25.51
N LYS A 624 0.55 -10.45 -25.52
CA LYS A 624 0.74 -11.72 -26.22
C LYS A 624 0.01 -12.87 -25.51
N GLU A 625 0.07 -12.96 -24.18
CA GLU A 625 -0.65 -13.95 -23.38
C GLU A 625 -2.17 -13.79 -23.49
N ALA A 626 -2.64 -12.54 -23.59
CA ALA A 626 -4.05 -12.20 -23.80
C ALA A 626 -4.52 -12.33 -25.26
N ASN A 627 -3.66 -12.82 -26.18
CA ASN A 627 -3.95 -12.93 -27.61
C ASN A 627 -4.45 -11.60 -28.25
N VAL A 628 -3.98 -10.46 -27.76
CA VAL A 628 -4.32 -9.14 -28.29
C VAL A 628 -3.51 -8.85 -29.55
N LEU A 629 -2.24 -9.24 -29.55
CA LEU A 629 -1.35 -9.08 -30.70
C LEU A 629 -1.66 -10.16 -31.76
N PRO A 630 -1.78 -9.78 -33.06
CA PRO A 630 -1.95 -10.75 -34.12
C PRO A 630 -0.76 -11.71 -34.17
N SER A 631 -1.04 -12.99 -34.35
CA SER A 631 -0.02 -14.02 -34.56
C SER A 631 0.73 -13.78 -35.87
N LYS A 632 1.97 -14.29 -35.98
CA LYS A 632 2.82 -14.09 -37.17
C LYS A 632 2.14 -14.58 -38.46
N ASP A 633 1.32 -15.62 -38.36
CA ASP A 633 0.56 -16.20 -39.48
C ASP A 633 -0.61 -15.32 -39.96
N GLN A 634 -1.06 -14.37 -39.13
CA GLN A 634 -2.11 -13.40 -39.46
C GLN A 634 -1.56 -12.13 -40.13
N ILE A 635 -0.24 -12.00 -40.26
CA ILE A 635 0.41 -10.87 -40.92
C ILE A 635 0.95 -11.33 -42.27
N ILE A 636 0.28 -10.94 -43.35
CA ILE A 636 0.68 -11.31 -44.70
C ILE A 636 1.71 -10.29 -45.21
N CYS A 637 2.94 -10.73 -45.45
CA CYS A 637 3.98 -9.90 -46.05
C CYS A 637 4.00 -10.12 -47.57
N ASN A 638 3.80 -9.05 -48.33
CA ASN A 638 3.89 -9.05 -49.79
C ASN A 638 5.13 -8.25 -50.23
N SER A 639 5.94 -8.84 -51.10
CA SER A 639 6.99 -8.09 -51.80
C SER A 639 6.36 -7.29 -52.93
N VAL A 640 6.55 -5.97 -52.86
CA VAL A 640 6.05 -4.98 -53.83
C VAL A 640 7.12 -4.72 -54.88
N HIS A 641 8.36 -4.49 -54.44
CA HIS A 641 9.53 -4.32 -55.30
C HIS A 641 10.77 -4.84 -54.57
N LYS A 642 11.92 -4.88 -55.26
CA LYS A 642 13.17 -5.32 -54.65
C LYS A 642 13.66 -4.28 -53.62
N PRO A 643 14.25 -4.71 -52.49
CA PRO A 643 14.86 -3.80 -51.53
C PRO A 643 15.87 -2.87 -52.19
N HIS A 644 15.83 -1.59 -51.82
CA HIS A 644 16.85 -0.65 -52.28
C HIS A 644 18.14 -0.84 -51.47
N THR A 645 19.28 -0.86 -52.16
CA THR A 645 20.61 -0.93 -51.52
C THR A 645 21.11 0.46 -51.18
N TYR A 646 21.39 0.72 -49.90
CA TYR A 646 21.91 1.99 -49.40
C TYR A 646 23.40 1.86 -49.05
N ASP A 647 24.12 2.98 -49.14
CA ASP A 647 25.49 3.09 -48.65
C ASP A 647 25.48 3.22 -47.11
N GLU A 648 26.43 2.62 -46.39
CA GLU A 648 26.44 2.56 -44.92
C GLU A 648 26.43 3.97 -44.28
N ASP A 649 26.99 4.97 -44.95
CA ASP A 649 26.97 6.36 -44.49
C ASP A 649 25.60 7.04 -44.60
N ALA A 650 24.69 6.52 -45.43
CA ALA A 650 23.31 6.97 -45.52
C ALA A 650 22.41 6.41 -44.39
N VAL A 651 22.84 5.34 -43.71
CA VAL A 651 22.15 4.70 -42.59
C VAL A 651 22.47 5.38 -41.25
N ARG A 652 22.76 6.69 -41.28
CA ARG A 652 22.80 7.50 -40.05
C ARG A 652 21.39 7.94 -39.69
N GLN A 653 21.05 7.88 -38.41
CA GLN A 653 19.71 8.05 -37.84
C GLN A 653 18.99 9.33 -38.29
N ASP A 654 19.72 10.39 -38.62
CA ASP A 654 19.17 11.66 -39.14
C ASP A 654 18.71 11.56 -40.61
N LEU A 655 19.52 10.98 -41.51
CA LEU A 655 19.17 10.84 -42.93
C LEU A 655 18.00 9.87 -43.15
N GLN A 656 17.93 8.83 -42.32
CA GLN A 656 16.80 7.91 -42.30
C GLN A 656 15.48 8.64 -41.99
N ASN A 657 15.45 9.51 -40.98
CA ASN A 657 14.23 10.27 -40.64
C ASN A 657 13.81 11.24 -41.75
N ASP A 658 14.78 11.85 -42.44
CA ASP A 658 14.51 12.81 -43.51
C ASP A 658 13.97 12.10 -44.77
N ILE A 659 14.54 10.94 -45.12
CA ILE A 659 13.99 10.04 -46.15
C ILE A 659 12.57 9.60 -45.77
N ASN A 660 12.33 9.30 -44.48
CA ASN A 660 11.01 8.89 -44.01
C ASN A 660 9.95 9.98 -44.24
N ILE A 661 10.27 11.23 -43.90
CA ILE A 661 9.38 12.39 -44.08
C ILE A 661 9.17 12.69 -45.57
N LEU A 662 10.24 12.66 -46.37
CA LEU A 662 10.19 12.93 -47.81
C LEU A 662 9.31 11.92 -48.55
N VAL A 663 9.59 10.63 -48.36
CA VAL A 663 8.86 9.54 -49.01
C VAL A 663 7.40 9.58 -48.61
N LYS A 664 7.10 9.79 -47.31
CA LYS A 664 5.73 10.01 -46.82
C LYS A 664 5.02 11.18 -47.53
N ASN A 665 5.66 12.33 -47.66
CA ASN A 665 5.04 13.50 -48.28
C ASN A 665 4.81 13.33 -49.79
N ILE A 666 5.72 12.66 -50.50
CA ILE A 666 5.58 12.39 -51.94
C ILE A 666 4.47 11.37 -52.19
N ILE A 667 4.46 10.27 -51.42
CA ILE A 667 3.38 9.27 -51.45
C ILE A 667 2.02 9.94 -51.29
N ILE A 668 1.89 10.82 -50.29
CA ILE A 668 0.62 11.47 -50.01
C ILE A 668 0.26 12.43 -51.15
N ARG A 669 1.21 13.20 -51.68
CA ARG A 669 0.98 14.08 -52.83
C ARG A 669 0.52 13.31 -54.06
N ASP A 670 1.16 12.21 -54.40
CA ASP A 670 0.86 11.44 -55.61
C ASP A 670 -0.46 10.66 -55.44
N ALA A 671 -0.73 10.09 -54.27
CA ALA A 671 -2.03 9.51 -53.94
C ALA A 671 -3.16 10.55 -54.03
N CYS A 672 -2.92 11.77 -53.55
CA CYS A 672 -3.84 12.90 -53.69
C CYS A 672 -4.03 13.32 -55.16
N ILE A 673 -2.98 13.34 -55.99
CA ILE A 673 -3.09 13.64 -57.42
C ILE A 673 -3.94 12.60 -58.14
N VAL A 674 -3.73 11.31 -57.86
CA VAL A 674 -4.57 10.23 -58.41
C VAL A 674 -6.02 10.31 -57.90
N ALA A 675 -6.21 10.71 -56.64
CA ALA A 675 -7.52 10.88 -56.01
C ALA A 675 -8.19 12.25 -56.28
N SER A 676 -7.52 13.18 -56.99
CA SER A 676 -7.95 14.57 -57.20
C SER A 676 -8.18 15.42 -55.93
N ILE A 677 -7.27 15.34 -54.95
CA ILE A 677 -7.34 16.04 -53.65
C ILE A 677 -6.23 17.11 -53.54
N ASP A 678 -6.55 18.33 -53.09
CA ASP A 678 -5.60 19.46 -52.95
C ASP A 678 -4.85 19.45 -51.59
N CYS A 679 -3.53 19.71 -51.56
CA CYS A 679 -2.71 19.75 -50.34
C CYS A 679 -1.80 21.01 -50.26
N VAL A 680 -1.74 21.69 -49.10
CA VAL A 680 -1.04 23.00 -48.92
C VAL A 680 0.26 22.87 -48.08
N ASN A 681 1.32 23.60 -48.47
CA ASN A 681 2.70 23.53 -47.93
C ASN A 681 3.22 24.87 -47.32
N SER A 682 4.24 24.79 -46.45
CA SER A 682 4.58 25.66 -45.31
C SER A 682 5.12 27.11 -45.51
N TYR A 683 5.36 27.64 -46.72
CA TYR A 683 5.45 29.10 -46.94
C TYR A 683 4.13 29.81 -46.63
N ALA A 684 3.04 29.05 -46.75
CA ALA A 684 1.72 29.41 -46.29
C ALA A 684 1.74 29.80 -44.81
N VAL A 685 2.40 29.06 -43.93
CA VAL A 685 2.36 29.34 -42.47
C VAL A 685 2.98 30.71 -42.13
N MET A 686 4.01 31.14 -42.86
CA MET A 686 4.65 32.44 -42.64
C MET A 686 3.88 33.62 -43.25
N MET A 687 3.28 33.44 -44.45
CA MET A 687 2.32 34.40 -45.05
C MET A 687 1.02 34.50 -44.24
N LEU A 688 0.59 33.39 -43.63
CA LEU A 688 -0.63 33.29 -42.82
C LEU A 688 -0.49 34.00 -41.48
N ALA A 689 0.74 34.19 -41.00
CA ALA A 689 1.06 34.80 -39.71
C ALA A 689 1.35 36.31 -39.77
N SER A 690 1.45 36.93 -40.95
CA SER A 690 1.69 38.39 -41.13
C SER A 690 0.42 39.24 -41.04
N VAL A 691 0.58 40.55 -40.80
CA VAL A 691 -0.48 41.58 -40.83
C VAL A 691 -0.23 42.54 -41.99
N PHE A 692 -1.14 42.57 -42.97
CA PHE A 692 -1.01 43.40 -44.16
C PHE A 692 -1.85 44.67 -44.06
N LEU A 693 -1.26 45.83 -44.39
CA LEU A 693 -1.89 47.16 -44.29
C LEU A 693 -1.88 47.90 -45.63
N ASP A 694 -2.93 48.67 -45.97
CA ASP A 694 -2.90 49.54 -47.15
C ASP A 694 -1.93 50.72 -46.97
N SER A 695 -1.64 51.46 -48.04
CA SER A 695 -0.65 52.52 -48.01
C SER A 695 -0.95 53.66 -47.04
N ASN A 696 -2.23 54.01 -46.81
CA ASN A 696 -2.60 55.10 -45.90
C ASN A 696 -2.49 54.66 -44.43
N ASP A 697 -2.91 53.43 -44.14
CA ASP A 697 -2.85 52.83 -42.81
C ASP A 697 -1.43 52.40 -42.43
N TYR A 698 -0.64 51.91 -43.39
CA TYR A 698 0.78 51.61 -43.20
C TYR A 698 1.59 52.89 -42.90
N ASN A 699 1.31 53.99 -43.62
CA ASN A 699 1.94 55.28 -43.33
C ASN A 699 1.50 55.84 -41.96
N THR A 700 0.25 55.61 -41.57
CA THR A 700 -0.26 55.96 -40.23
C THR A 700 0.41 55.10 -39.13
N TYR A 701 0.61 53.80 -39.38
CA TYR A 701 1.35 52.88 -38.50
C TYR A 701 2.83 53.27 -38.34
N LEU A 702 3.49 53.66 -39.45
CA LEU A 702 4.86 54.16 -39.42
C LEU A 702 4.96 55.49 -38.66
N ALA A 703 4.03 56.42 -38.88
CA ALA A 703 3.99 57.70 -38.17
C ALA A 703 3.75 57.54 -36.66
N TYR A 704 2.96 56.54 -36.25
CA TYR A 704 2.77 56.18 -34.83
C TYR A 704 4.04 55.61 -34.18
N ASN A 705 4.77 54.76 -34.90
CA ASN A 705 6.00 54.13 -34.41
C ASN A 705 7.24 55.04 -34.51
N SER A 706 7.16 56.17 -35.23
CA SER A 706 8.17 57.22 -35.18
C SER A 706 7.82 58.21 -34.07
N ASP A 707 8.62 58.31 -33.01
CA ASP A 707 8.40 59.08 -31.77
C ASP A 707 8.14 60.61 -31.91
N ASN A 708 7.82 61.14 -33.10
CA ASN A 708 7.71 62.57 -33.39
C ASN A 708 6.47 62.97 -34.23
N ALA A 709 5.29 62.38 -34.01
CA ALA A 709 4.08 62.85 -34.70
C ALA A 709 2.83 62.93 -33.80
N THR A 710 2.16 64.10 -33.82
CA THR A 710 0.84 64.28 -33.21
C THR A 710 -0.24 63.73 -34.16
N LEU A 711 -0.80 62.57 -33.83
CA LEU A 711 -1.83 61.89 -34.65
C LEU A 711 -3.23 62.49 -34.45
N SER A 712 -4.03 62.58 -35.52
CA SER A 712 -5.45 62.97 -35.42
C SER A 712 -6.30 61.91 -34.72
N GLN A 713 -7.50 62.26 -34.21
CA GLN A 713 -8.39 61.30 -33.54
C GLN A 713 -8.75 60.09 -34.41
N ASP A 714 -8.90 60.29 -35.71
CA ASP A 714 -9.23 59.23 -36.67
C ASP A 714 -8.04 58.26 -36.87
N GLN A 715 -6.81 58.78 -36.89
CA GLN A 715 -5.59 57.98 -36.97
C GLN A 715 -5.36 57.13 -35.69
N GLN A 716 -5.70 57.65 -34.52
CA GLN A 716 -5.59 56.91 -33.25
C GLN A 716 -6.61 55.76 -33.13
N ALA A 717 -7.80 55.89 -33.73
CA ALA A 717 -8.75 54.79 -33.80
C ALA A 717 -8.23 53.63 -34.67
N LYS A 718 -7.58 53.95 -35.79
CA LYS A 718 -6.99 52.96 -36.72
C LYS A 718 -5.84 52.16 -36.12
N ILE A 719 -4.94 52.79 -35.37
CA ILE A 719 -3.83 52.09 -34.68
C ILE A 719 -4.35 51.03 -33.71
N ARG A 720 -5.40 51.31 -32.93
CA ARG A 720 -5.99 50.34 -31.99
C ARG A 720 -6.49 49.07 -32.69
N VAL A 721 -7.07 49.21 -33.88
CA VAL A 721 -7.52 48.08 -34.69
C VAL A 721 -6.35 47.25 -35.25
N ILE A 722 -5.27 47.92 -35.67
CA ILE A 722 -4.05 47.26 -36.19
C ILE A 722 -3.34 46.47 -35.09
N SER A 723 -3.18 47.04 -33.88
CA SER A 723 -2.58 46.36 -32.73
C SER A 723 -3.37 45.12 -32.30
N SER A 724 -4.71 45.18 -32.32
CA SER A 724 -5.55 44.00 -32.00
C SER A 724 -5.33 42.85 -32.99
N ARG A 725 -5.14 43.15 -34.28
CA ARG A 725 -4.89 42.14 -35.33
C ARG A 725 -3.52 41.47 -35.18
N ILE A 726 -2.51 42.23 -34.78
CA ILE A 726 -1.18 41.72 -34.46
C ILE A 726 -1.28 40.73 -33.29
N ILE A 727 -1.98 41.11 -32.22
CA ILE A 727 -2.20 40.26 -31.03
C ILE A 727 -2.95 38.96 -31.39
N ASP A 728 -3.96 39.01 -32.26
CA ASP A 728 -4.67 37.80 -32.71
C ASP A 728 -3.77 36.86 -33.52
N LYS A 729 -2.90 37.39 -34.39
CA LYS A 729 -1.94 36.59 -35.16
C LYS A 729 -0.87 35.99 -34.26
N THR A 730 -0.42 36.75 -33.28
CA THR A 730 0.44 36.31 -32.19
C THR A 730 -0.16 35.14 -31.43
N ILE A 731 -1.44 35.21 -31.05
CA ILE A 731 -2.14 34.13 -30.33
C ILE A 731 -2.36 32.91 -31.24
N LYS A 732 -2.77 33.13 -32.49
CA LYS A 732 -3.16 32.06 -33.41
C LYS A 732 -1.97 31.25 -33.95
N TYR A 733 -0.85 31.91 -34.22
CA TYR A 733 0.35 31.28 -34.79
C TYR A 733 1.52 31.22 -33.81
N GLN A 734 1.31 31.67 -32.56
CA GLN A 734 2.26 31.64 -31.44
C GLN A 734 3.60 32.32 -31.76
N ILE A 735 3.52 33.57 -32.23
CA ILE A 735 4.68 34.43 -32.56
C ILE A 735 4.56 35.76 -31.82
N ASP A 736 5.64 36.35 -31.32
CA ASP A 736 5.56 37.57 -30.48
C ASP A 736 4.93 38.75 -31.23
N GLY A 737 4.27 39.68 -30.50
CA GLY A 737 3.52 40.80 -31.08
C GLY A 737 4.40 41.68 -31.96
N ASP A 738 5.60 42.00 -31.48
CA ASP A 738 6.59 42.80 -32.20
C ASP A 738 7.25 42.03 -33.37
N ASP A 739 7.08 40.70 -33.41
CA ASP A 739 7.63 39.79 -34.42
C ASP A 739 6.63 39.42 -35.53
N VAL A 740 5.38 39.89 -35.44
CA VAL A 740 4.38 39.76 -36.50
C VAL A 740 4.74 40.72 -37.63
N PRO A 741 5.11 40.24 -38.83
CA PRO A 741 5.52 41.13 -39.90
C PRO A 741 4.34 42.02 -40.33
N VAL A 742 4.49 43.34 -40.16
CA VAL A 742 3.54 44.34 -40.65
C VAL A 742 4.01 44.85 -42.00
N LEU A 743 3.35 44.40 -43.06
CA LEU A 743 3.77 44.61 -44.44
C LEU A 743 2.72 45.44 -45.18
N ARG A 744 3.12 46.26 -46.17
CA ARG A 744 2.15 46.93 -47.05
C ARG A 744 1.47 45.87 -47.94
N CYS A 745 0.16 45.94 -48.14
CA CYS A 745 -0.63 44.93 -48.88
C CYS A 745 -0.13 44.67 -50.31
N ASP A 746 0.55 45.63 -50.90
CA ASP A 746 1.14 45.62 -52.24
C ASP A 746 2.66 45.36 -52.24
N PHE A 747 3.28 45.15 -51.06
CA PHE A 747 4.71 44.83 -50.96
C PHE A 747 4.94 43.33 -51.12
N VAL A 748 5.39 42.95 -52.31
CA VAL A 748 6.00 41.65 -52.57
C VAL A 748 7.46 41.90 -52.91
N PRO A 749 8.44 41.28 -52.21
CA PRO A 749 9.84 41.49 -52.54
C PRO A 749 10.09 41.09 -54.00
N ASP A 750 10.71 41.95 -54.81
CA ASP A 750 10.94 41.70 -56.24
C ASP A 750 11.74 40.42 -56.50
N THR A 751 12.52 40.00 -55.51
CA THR A 751 13.26 38.74 -55.49
C THR A 751 12.33 37.51 -55.38
N PHE A 752 11.23 37.60 -54.62
CA PHE A 752 10.24 36.53 -54.46
C PHE A 752 9.35 36.38 -55.71
N ILE A 753 8.98 37.49 -56.34
CA ILE A 753 8.22 37.48 -57.61
C ILE A 753 9.03 36.85 -58.75
N SER A 754 10.34 37.09 -58.79
CA SER A 754 11.23 36.56 -59.82
C SER A 754 11.42 35.04 -59.69
N SER A 755 11.54 34.53 -58.46
CA SER A 755 11.68 33.10 -58.18
C SER A 755 10.38 32.31 -58.47
N LEU A 756 9.22 32.90 -58.17
CA LEU A 756 7.91 32.29 -58.45
C LEU A 756 7.61 32.16 -59.94
N LYS A 757 8.06 33.12 -60.76
CA LYS A 757 7.77 33.13 -62.21
C LYS A 757 8.68 32.17 -63.01
N ILE A 758 9.89 31.89 -62.52
CA ILE A 758 10.80 30.93 -63.15
C ILE A 758 10.40 29.50 -62.80
N ALA A 759 10.13 29.21 -61.52
CA ALA A 759 9.66 27.90 -61.07
C ALA A 759 8.36 27.46 -61.77
N TYR A 760 7.44 28.40 -62.01
CA TYR A 760 6.16 28.12 -62.65
C TYR A 760 6.26 27.81 -64.16
N LYS A 761 7.27 28.32 -64.88
CA LYS A 761 7.47 28.01 -66.32
C LYS A 761 8.16 26.67 -66.56
N VAL A 762 8.97 26.22 -65.61
CA VAL A 762 9.71 24.94 -65.70
C VAL A 762 8.81 23.77 -65.31
N TYR A 763 7.94 23.94 -64.30
CA TYR A 763 6.97 22.94 -63.82
C TYR A 763 5.99 22.42 -64.88
N LYS A 764 5.74 23.16 -65.96
CA LYS A 764 4.77 22.76 -67.00
C LYS A 764 5.35 21.88 -68.11
N ASN A 765 6.66 21.65 -68.15
CA ASN A 765 7.31 20.87 -69.21
C ASN A 765 7.62 19.44 -68.73
N ARG A 766 6.88 18.45 -69.26
CA ARG A 766 6.88 17.03 -68.83
C ARG A 766 8.16 16.24 -69.15
N CYS A 767 9.28 16.90 -69.42
CA CYS A 767 10.53 16.26 -69.86
C CYS A 767 11.73 16.49 -68.91
N ILE A 768 11.54 16.98 -67.69
CA ILE A 768 12.66 17.21 -66.76
C ILE A 768 12.61 16.22 -65.60
N ALA A 769 13.72 15.48 -65.46
CA ALA A 769 13.93 14.38 -64.55
C ALA A 769 14.00 14.82 -63.08
N SER A 770 13.81 13.83 -62.20
CA SER A 770 13.69 13.80 -60.75
C SER A 770 14.77 14.52 -59.90
N LYS A 771 15.69 15.25 -60.53
CA LYS A 771 16.80 15.97 -59.88
C LYS A 771 16.37 17.30 -59.25
N ASP A 772 15.33 17.95 -59.78
CA ASP A 772 14.91 19.30 -59.33
C ASP A 772 14.09 19.29 -58.01
N CYS A 773 13.46 18.16 -57.64
CA CYS A 773 12.85 18.03 -56.30
C CYS A 773 13.90 18.12 -55.18
N LEU A 774 15.14 17.69 -55.45
CA LEU A 774 16.25 17.76 -54.50
C LEU A 774 16.80 19.18 -54.38
N ASP A 775 16.76 19.96 -55.47
CA ASP A 775 17.22 21.34 -55.48
C ASP A 775 16.17 22.31 -54.89
N ASP A 776 14.87 22.02 -54.99
CA ASP A 776 13.81 22.75 -54.28
C ASP A 776 13.84 22.52 -52.76
N LEU A 777 14.14 21.28 -52.32
CA LEU A 777 14.42 20.96 -50.91
C LEU A 777 15.68 21.67 -50.40
N TRP A 778 16.68 21.85 -51.28
CA TRP A 778 17.92 22.57 -51.00
C TRP A 778 17.74 24.09 -50.91
N GLU A 779 16.86 24.70 -51.69
CA GLU A 779 16.60 26.15 -51.61
C GLU A 779 15.70 26.53 -50.43
N VAL A 780 14.71 25.68 -50.08
CA VAL A 780 13.99 25.77 -48.79
C VAL A 780 14.98 25.67 -47.61
N SER A 781 16.10 24.96 -47.83
CA SER A 781 17.22 24.85 -46.90
C SER A 781 18.04 26.10 -46.63
N LYS A 782 17.83 27.17 -47.41
CA LYS A 782 18.57 28.44 -47.29
C LYS A 782 17.75 29.57 -46.67
N CYS A 783 16.50 29.33 -46.30
CA CYS A 783 15.63 30.33 -45.68
C CYS A 783 16.09 30.64 -44.23
N GLN A 784 16.47 31.90 -43.93
CA GLN A 784 17.09 32.30 -42.66
C GLN A 784 16.26 31.98 -41.39
N ARG A 785 14.92 31.88 -41.51
CA ARG A 785 14.05 31.52 -40.38
C ARG A 785 14.22 30.05 -39.95
N VAL A 786 14.62 29.15 -40.86
CA VAL A 786 14.85 27.73 -40.55
C VAL A 786 16.26 27.47 -39.97
N LEU A 787 17.22 28.36 -40.23
CA LEU A 787 18.57 28.33 -39.64
C LEU A 787 18.59 28.74 -38.15
N ARG A 788 17.63 29.55 -37.67
CA ARG A 788 17.62 30.12 -36.31
C ARG A 788 16.93 29.22 -35.26
N ASP A 789 15.86 28.52 -35.63
CA ASP A 789 15.01 27.73 -34.71
C ASP A 789 15.51 26.30 -34.41
N LYS A 790 16.74 25.93 -34.81
CA LYS A 790 17.29 24.56 -34.71
C LYS A 790 16.37 23.45 -35.24
N ARG A 791 15.39 23.75 -36.10
CA ARG A 791 14.63 22.74 -36.87
C ARG A 791 15.50 22.22 -38.01
N LYS A 792 16.58 21.50 -37.65
CA LYS A 792 17.56 20.88 -38.55
C LYS A 792 17.04 19.64 -39.31
N ARG A 793 15.76 19.31 -39.22
CA ARG A 793 15.20 18.06 -39.77
C ARG A 793 14.45 18.21 -41.09
N LEU A 794 14.19 19.44 -41.54
CA LEU A 794 13.86 19.64 -42.96
C LEU A 794 15.12 19.96 -43.76
N LEU A 795 16.20 20.33 -43.07
CA LEU A 795 17.41 20.90 -43.64
C LEU A 795 18.62 20.37 -42.86
N PHE A 796 19.38 19.41 -43.40
CA PHE A 796 20.87 19.33 -43.37
C PHE A 796 21.41 17.89 -43.34
N ARG A 797 22.07 17.49 -44.44
CA ARG A 797 23.53 17.47 -44.56
C ARG A 797 23.91 17.36 -46.04
N PRO A 798 25.06 17.89 -46.48
CA PRO A 798 25.60 17.58 -47.81
C PRO A 798 26.13 16.13 -47.80
N THR A 799 25.23 15.16 -47.63
CA THR A 799 25.47 13.79 -48.04
C THR A 799 25.30 13.78 -49.55
N ASN A 800 26.44 13.82 -50.24
CA ASN A 800 26.67 13.43 -51.64
C ASN A 800 25.36 13.26 -52.46
N VAL A 801 25.04 14.21 -53.35
CA VAL A 801 23.86 14.22 -54.23
C VAL A 801 23.62 12.85 -54.91
N ASN A 802 24.69 12.06 -55.11
CA ASN A 802 24.66 10.68 -55.60
C ASN A 802 23.86 9.68 -54.74
N ASN A 803 23.63 9.94 -53.45
CA ASN A 803 22.85 9.06 -52.57
C ASN A 803 21.33 9.31 -52.71
N PHE A 804 20.92 10.53 -53.06
CA PHE A 804 19.53 10.88 -53.28
C PHE A 804 19.05 10.57 -54.71
N THR A 805 19.93 10.64 -55.72
CA THR A 805 19.62 10.13 -57.07
C THR A 805 19.40 8.62 -57.09
N LYS A 806 19.98 7.86 -56.14
CA LYS A 806 19.65 6.43 -55.92
C LYS A 806 18.28 6.22 -55.27
N CYS A 807 17.70 7.25 -54.65
CA CYS A 807 16.36 7.21 -54.04
C CYS A 807 15.24 7.55 -55.03
N LEU A 808 15.54 7.86 -56.29
CA LEU A 808 14.52 8.15 -57.30
C LEU A 808 13.67 6.91 -57.61
N ASN A 809 14.33 5.76 -57.78
CA ASN A 809 13.62 4.49 -57.95
C ASN A 809 12.73 4.16 -56.74
N LEU A 810 13.19 4.47 -55.52
CA LEU A 810 12.38 4.31 -54.30
C LEU A 810 11.12 5.18 -54.33
N ILE A 811 11.25 6.41 -54.81
CA ILE A 811 10.14 7.35 -54.94
C ILE A 811 9.15 6.87 -56.01
N ASP A 812 9.67 6.41 -57.15
CA ASP A 812 8.87 5.90 -58.26
C ASP A 812 8.14 4.60 -57.86
N ASP A 813 8.83 3.65 -57.23
CA ASP A 813 8.26 2.38 -56.75
C ASP A 813 7.19 2.60 -55.67
N ALA A 814 7.44 3.55 -54.74
CA ALA A 814 6.44 3.94 -53.75
C ALA A 814 5.23 4.60 -54.41
N SER A 815 5.45 5.53 -55.34
CA SER A 815 4.38 6.20 -56.08
C SER A 815 3.53 5.19 -56.86
N GLU A 816 4.16 4.23 -57.54
CA GLU A 816 3.48 3.16 -58.28
C GLU A 816 2.66 2.24 -57.37
N PHE A 817 3.21 1.84 -56.21
CA PHE A 817 2.47 1.07 -55.21
C PHE A 817 1.20 1.80 -54.76
N PHE A 818 1.29 3.07 -54.37
CA PHE A 818 0.11 3.81 -53.93
C PHE A 818 -0.86 4.09 -55.07
N CYS A 819 -0.37 4.46 -56.25
CA CYS A 819 -1.20 4.67 -57.44
C CYS A 819 -1.99 3.40 -57.77
N SER A 820 -1.36 2.22 -57.71
CA SER A 820 -2.03 0.94 -57.96
C SER A 820 -3.02 0.58 -56.85
N PHE A 821 -2.67 0.84 -55.59
CA PHE A 821 -3.52 0.56 -54.43
C PHE A 821 -4.80 1.40 -54.43
N VAL A 822 -4.70 2.70 -54.71
CA VAL A 822 -5.84 3.64 -54.66
C VAL A 822 -6.69 3.65 -55.95
N LYS A 823 -6.18 3.10 -57.07
CA LYS A 823 -6.82 3.15 -58.40
C LYS A 823 -8.27 2.63 -58.42
N ASN A 824 -8.59 1.70 -57.52
CA ASN A 824 -9.90 1.03 -57.46
C ASN A 824 -10.90 1.73 -56.51
N PHE A 825 -10.50 2.82 -55.85
CA PHE A 825 -11.31 3.53 -54.86
C PHE A 825 -11.79 4.87 -55.39
N LYS A 826 -12.98 5.31 -54.95
CA LYS A 826 -13.51 6.63 -55.34
C LYS A 826 -12.78 7.72 -54.57
N SER A 827 -12.71 8.93 -55.13
CA SER A 827 -12.06 10.10 -54.50
C SER A 827 -12.56 10.38 -53.07
N ASN A 828 -13.85 10.17 -52.81
CA ASN A 828 -14.46 10.40 -51.50
C ASN A 828 -14.13 9.34 -50.44
N ASP A 829 -13.55 8.21 -50.87
CA ASP A 829 -13.15 7.13 -49.97
C ASP A 829 -11.68 7.29 -49.52
N ILE A 830 -10.97 8.30 -50.02
CA ILE A 830 -9.55 8.53 -49.75
C ILE A 830 -9.40 9.75 -48.85
N GLU A 831 -8.89 9.54 -47.65
CA GLU A 831 -8.57 10.59 -46.68
C GLU A 831 -7.07 10.54 -46.39
N THR A 832 -6.37 11.68 -46.43
CA THR A 832 -4.91 11.79 -46.22
C THR A 832 -4.58 12.67 -45.03
N PHE A 833 -3.45 12.41 -44.34
CA PHE A 833 -3.03 13.16 -43.13
C PHE A 833 -4.14 13.22 -42.08
N CYS A 834 -4.71 12.05 -41.78
CA CYS A 834 -5.88 11.94 -40.95
C CYS A 834 -5.48 12.06 -39.47
N LYS A 835 -5.60 13.27 -38.91
CA LYS A 835 -5.48 13.52 -37.47
C LYS A 835 -6.86 13.85 -36.91
N TYR A 836 -7.47 12.90 -36.22
CA TYR A 836 -8.77 13.11 -35.56
C TYR A 836 -8.59 13.44 -34.10
N LYS A 837 -9.19 14.53 -33.65
CA LYS A 837 -9.25 14.88 -32.24
C LYS A 837 -10.40 14.12 -31.58
N MET A 838 -10.09 13.43 -30.48
CA MET A 838 -11.04 12.67 -29.69
C MET A 838 -11.66 13.56 -28.60
N ASP A 839 -12.87 13.24 -28.14
CA ASP A 839 -13.61 14.00 -27.10
C ASP A 839 -12.85 14.13 -25.77
N ASN A 840 -11.94 13.21 -25.50
CA ASN A 840 -11.06 13.16 -24.33
C ASN A 840 -9.67 13.82 -24.55
N GLY A 841 -9.46 14.51 -25.68
CA GLY A 841 -8.23 15.25 -25.98
C GLY A 841 -7.08 14.43 -26.58
N TYR A 842 -7.30 13.16 -26.92
CA TYR A 842 -6.32 12.32 -27.63
C TYR A 842 -6.42 12.53 -29.14
N PHE A 843 -5.36 12.16 -29.88
CA PHE A 843 -5.38 12.20 -31.34
C PHE A 843 -5.20 10.80 -31.93
N CYS A 844 -6.10 10.46 -32.86
CA CYS A 844 -5.91 9.31 -33.74
C CYS A 844 -5.18 9.80 -35.01
N GLU A 845 -4.06 9.15 -35.36
CA GLU A 845 -3.23 9.53 -36.51
C GLU A 845 -2.91 8.32 -37.39
N PHE A 846 -3.15 8.44 -38.70
CA PHE A 846 -2.63 7.52 -39.71
C PHE A 846 -2.34 8.27 -41.00
N ASP A 847 -1.47 7.72 -41.86
CA ASP A 847 -0.97 8.43 -43.04
C ASP A 847 -2.07 8.58 -44.10
N MET A 848 -2.89 7.53 -44.27
CA MET A 848 -4.00 7.51 -45.21
C MET A 848 -5.10 6.55 -44.77
N ARG A 849 -6.35 6.85 -45.13
CA ARG A 849 -7.47 5.92 -45.09
C ARG A 849 -8.07 5.79 -46.47
N VAL A 850 -8.29 4.56 -46.90
CA VAL A 850 -8.83 4.20 -48.21
C VAL A 850 -9.99 3.23 -48.00
N GLY A 851 -11.21 3.76 -48.05
CA GLY A 851 -12.42 3.04 -47.64
C GLY A 851 -12.33 2.61 -46.16
N ASN A 852 -12.43 1.31 -45.90
CA ASN A 852 -12.33 0.74 -44.56
C ASN A 852 -10.90 0.29 -44.20
N ASN A 853 -9.90 0.72 -44.99
CA ASN A 853 -8.51 0.36 -44.78
C ASN A 853 -7.72 1.56 -44.28
N ILE A 854 -6.81 1.34 -43.34
CA ILE A 854 -5.81 2.34 -42.96
C ILE A 854 -4.45 1.96 -43.53
N ILE A 855 -3.67 2.95 -43.93
CA ILE A 855 -2.31 2.76 -44.42
C ILE A 855 -1.34 3.54 -43.54
N LEU A 856 -0.29 2.84 -43.10
CA LEU A 856 0.83 3.37 -42.37
C LEU A 856 2.09 3.24 -43.23
N VAL A 857 2.72 4.37 -43.54
CA VAL A 857 3.99 4.41 -44.26
C VAL A 857 5.11 4.40 -43.23
N LYS A 858 5.89 3.32 -43.17
CA LYS A 858 6.98 3.11 -42.20
C LYS A 858 8.29 2.83 -42.93
N PRO A 859 8.95 3.85 -43.50
CA PRO A 859 10.19 3.66 -44.21
C PRO A 859 11.28 3.30 -43.19
N SER A 860 11.85 2.12 -43.35
CA SER A 860 12.83 1.56 -42.41
C SER A 860 13.75 0.57 -43.11
N SER A 861 15.00 0.48 -42.70
CA SER A 861 15.91 -0.55 -43.17
C SER A 861 15.55 -1.96 -42.65
N MET A 862 14.61 -2.09 -41.71
CA MET A 862 14.18 -3.39 -41.19
C MET A 862 13.30 -4.16 -42.19
N CYS A 863 13.70 -5.40 -42.49
CA CYS A 863 12.95 -6.31 -43.36
C CYS A 863 11.79 -7.03 -42.67
N GLU A 864 11.66 -6.93 -41.34
CA GLU A 864 10.55 -7.49 -40.58
C GLU A 864 9.66 -6.36 -40.03
N VAL A 865 8.35 -6.61 -39.93
CA VAL A 865 7.41 -5.67 -39.30
C VAL A 865 7.76 -5.52 -37.82
N SER A 866 7.88 -4.27 -37.35
CA SER A 866 8.12 -4.04 -35.93
C SER A 866 6.82 -4.08 -35.13
N LEU A 867 6.94 -4.47 -33.86
CA LEU A 867 5.84 -4.52 -32.92
C LEU A 867 5.18 -3.14 -32.73
N ASP A 868 5.99 -2.08 -32.73
CA ASP A 868 5.52 -0.70 -32.63
C ASP A 868 4.59 -0.30 -33.78
N TRP A 869 4.84 -0.83 -35.00
CA TRP A 869 3.99 -0.54 -36.16
C TRP A 869 2.66 -1.28 -36.09
N ILE A 870 2.68 -2.52 -35.61
CA ILE A 870 1.47 -3.31 -35.33
C ILE A 870 0.63 -2.59 -34.27
N MET A 871 1.25 -2.15 -33.18
CA MET A 871 0.57 -1.40 -32.12
C MET A 871 -0.01 -0.08 -32.62
N HIS A 872 0.73 0.64 -33.46
CA HIS A 872 0.21 1.86 -34.09
C HIS A 872 -1.08 1.57 -34.86
N ALA A 873 -1.13 0.50 -35.65
CA ALA A 873 -2.32 0.11 -36.41
C ALA A 873 -3.51 -0.27 -35.50
N LEU A 874 -3.27 -1.08 -34.46
CA LEU A 874 -4.33 -1.51 -33.54
C LEU A 874 -4.90 -0.34 -32.72
N ILE A 875 -4.03 0.53 -32.18
CA ILE A 875 -4.45 1.72 -31.43
C ILE A 875 -5.23 2.67 -32.34
N SER A 876 -4.79 2.85 -33.58
CA SER A 876 -5.49 3.68 -34.57
C SER A 876 -6.90 3.15 -34.83
N LYS A 877 -7.06 1.82 -35.02
CA LYS A 877 -8.37 1.18 -35.16
C LYS A 877 -9.27 1.45 -33.97
N VAL A 878 -8.80 1.14 -32.76
CA VAL A 878 -9.58 1.32 -31.53
C VAL A 878 -10.02 2.77 -31.34
N LEU A 879 -9.10 3.72 -31.44
CA LEU A 879 -9.41 5.14 -31.23
C LEU A 879 -10.38 5.68 -32.28
N PHE A 880 -10.18 5.30 -33.55
CA PHE A 880 -11.02 5.76 -34.65
C PHE A 880 -12.46 5.24 -34.54
N GLU A 881 -12.63 3.95 -34.25
CA GLU A 881 -13.95 3.29 -34.13
C GLU A 881 -14.70 3.69 -32.86
N THR A 882 -13.99 4.01 -31.77
CA THR A 882 -14.62 4.47 -30.52
C THR A 882 -15.41 5.78 -30.70
N ASN A 883 -14.99 6.65 -31.63
CA ASN A 883 -15.62 7.96 -31.88
C ASN A 883 -16.45 8.02 -33.17
N ASN A 884 -16.47 6.98 -34.00
CA ASN A 884 -17.23 6.96 -35.25
C ASN A 884 -18.03 5.67 -35.36
N THR A 885 -19.26 5.66 -34.85
CA THR A 885 -20.14 4.48 -34.83
C THR A 885 -20.58 3.99 -36.22
N GLU A 886 -20.39 4.79 -37.27
CA GLU A 886 -20.78 4.48 -38.65
C GLU A 886 -19.63 4.00 -39.55
N LYS A 887 -18.36 4.09 -39.10
CA LYS A 887 -17.17 3.76 -39.92
C LYS A 887 -16.29 2.71 -39.22
N ILE A 888 -16.10 1.57 -39.86
CA ILE A 888 -15.34 0.42 -39.34
C ILE A 888 -14.04 0.26 -40.14
N ILE A 889 -12.92 0.04 -39.45
CA ILE A 889 -11.62 -0.31 -40.03
C ILE A 889 -11.53 -1.83 -40.11
N LYS A 890 -11.47 -2.36 -41.33
CA LYS A 890 -11.37 -3.80 -41.61
C LYS A 890 -9.95 -4.29 -41.74
N SER A 891 -9.04 -3.46 -42.25
CA SER A 891 -7.66 -3.88 -42.49
C SER A 891 -6.68 -2.73 -42.28
N ALA A 892 -5.45 -3.09 -41.91
CA ALA A 892 -4.34 -2.16 -41.83
C ALA A 892 -3.19 -2.61 -42.74
N TYR A 893 -2.68 -1.69 -43.56
CA TYR A 893 -1.54 -1.92 -44.44
C TYR A 893 -0.35 -1.12 -43.92
N ILE A 894 0.75 -1.80 -43.61
CA ILE A 894 1.99 -1.17 -43.17
C ILE A 894 2.99 -1.31 -44.32
N TYR A 895 3.21 -0.23 -45.06
CA TYR A 895 4.11 -0.23 -46.21
C TYR A 895 5.49 0.29 -45.81
N ASN A 896 6.51 -0.52 -46.04
CA ASN A 896 7.91 -0.14 -45.92
C ASN A 896 8.52 0.01 -47.33
N PRO A 897 8.55 1.24 -47.88
CA PRO A 897 9.06 1.48 -49.23
C PRO A 897 10.56 1.18 -49.36
N ILE A 898 11.34 1.25 -48.28
CA ILE A 898 12.80 1.03 -48.33
C ILE A 898 13.13 -0.43 -48.65
N GLN A 899 12.37 -1.33 -48.05
CA GLN A 899 12.51 -2.78 -48.24
C GLN A 899 11.59 -3.32 -49.35
N GLY A 900 10.70 -2.49 -49.90
CA GLY A 900 9.72 -2.90 -50.89
C GLY A 900 8.78 -3.97 -50.39
N VAL A 901 8.38 -3.90 -49.12
CA VAL A 901 7.46 -4.85 -48.49
C VAL A 901 6.24 -4.14 -47.93
N CYS A 902 5.08 -4.77 -48.10
CA CYS A 902 3.82 -4.33 -47.49
C CYS A 902 3.28 -5.43 -46.59
N TYR A 903 3.03 -5.10 -45.33
CA TYR A 903 2.38 -6.00 -44.38
C TYR A 903 0.89 -5.71 -44.35
N HIS A 904 0.10 -6.73 -44.60
CA HIS A 904 -1.34 -6.68 -44.46
C HIS A 904 -1.76 -7.34 -43.14
N LEU A 905 -2.47 -6.58 -42.32
CA LEU A 905 -3.12 -7.03 -41.10
C LEU A 905 -4.62 -7.05 -41.34
N ASP A 906 -5.21 -8.24 -41.29
CA ASP A 906 -6.65 -8.42 -41.27
C ASP A 906 -7.17 -8.12 -39.86
N LEU A 907 -8.03 -7.10 -39.75
CA LEU A 907 -8.61 -6.61 -38.50
C LEU A 907 -10.14 -6.76 -38.49
N GLU A 908 -10.73 -7.45 -39.47
CA GLU A 908 -12.19 -7.56 -39.61
C GLU A 908 -12.83 -8.33 -38.45
N TYR A 909 -12.11 -9.33 -37.92
CA TYR A 909 -12.53 -10.16 -36.78
C TYR A 909 -11.73 -9.89 -35.50
N TRP A 910 -10.90 -8.84 -35.49
CA TRP A 910 -10.14 -8.48 -34.30
C TRP A 910 -11.05 -7.71 -33.33
N ASP A 911 -11.40 -8.32 -32.19
CA ASP A 911 -12.39 -7.80 -31.23
C ASP A 911 -11.79 -7.40 -29.86
N LYS A 912 -10.47 -7.33 -29.75
CA LYS A 912 -9.71 -7.11 -28.49
C LYS A 912 -9.61 -5.65 -28.07
N HIS A 913 -10.64 -4.86 -28.36
CA HIS A 913 -10.72 -3.44 -28.05
C HIS A 913 -10.54 -3.17 -26.56
N THR A 914 -11.22 -3.97 -25.73
CA THR A 914 -11.26 -3.77 -24.27
C THR A 914 -9.93 -4.12 -23.63
N GLU A 915 -9.30 -5.20 -24.07
CA GLU A 915 -8.04 -5.73 -23.57
C GLU A 915 -6.86 -4.84 -23.97
N LEU A 916 -6.87 -4.30 -25.20
CA LEU A 916 -5.87 -3.33 -25.63
C LEU A 916 -6.04 -1.99 -24.89
N LEU A 917 -7.27 -1.50 -24.71
CA LEU A 917 -7.52 -0.29 -23.91
C LEU A 917 -7.14 -0.45 -22.45
N HIS A 918 -7.40 -1.62 -21.86
CA HIS A 918 -6.99 -1.96 -20.49
C HIS A 918 -5.46 -1.99 -20.33
N SER A 919 -4.72 -2.23 -21.41
CA SER A 919 -3.25 -2.25 -21.40
C SER A 919 -2.64 -0.90 -21.77
N LEU A 920 -3.41 0.00 -22.41
CA LEU A 920 -3.05 1.38 -22.75
C LEU A 920 -3.24 2.37 -21.58
N LEU A 921 -4.11 2.01 -20.63
CA LEU A 921 -4.49 2.78 -19.44
C LEU A 921 -3.73 2.26 -18.23
#